data_AF-A0A077Z7U2-F1
#
_entry.id   AF-A0A077Z7U2-F1
#
_cell.length_a   1.000
_cell.length_b   1.000
_cell.length_c   1.000
_cell.angle_alpha   90.00
_cell.angle_beta   90.00
_cell.angle_gamma   90.00
#
_symmetry.space_group_name_H-M   'P 1'
#
loop_
_entity.id
_entity.type
_entity.pdbx_description
1 polymer ?
#
loop_
_entity_poly.entity_id
_entity_poly.type
_entity_poly.pdbx_seq_one_letter_code
_entity_poly.pdbx_strand_id
1 'polypeptide(L)'
;MFTAPNHNYGHSSACSSMPSTSTALDPSVAAMLPYDLQEVLQRNATSVLFRAVTKGGFQPFAVQLIDLNRRSKRPGFSIEGHFIFPHSLLLLRLSRSHFRLLYDNNEFFLDLKREIQILRTIKHPYIIDLIDTYQYDKYFCVVFEYMEGRDLCLEVVERAAAGFVYSEFVISHYVRQLLNALSYCVDRDIIHRDIRLECAILANNENSAPLKLGGFHLAVQLPDSSARIQGTKVGTISQMAPEVVKGEPYNFAVDMWSVGILVFVLLSGTFPFSGQPEEIFSSIVNGQYKMQNKSWNQISDFAKDFVVKLLTVDSRRRMNVSQALKHPWIQDKENCAQKVHLVDTVCFMHRFNAHRNLKRRIISSVNSLKWSPDGIQGGQEVIEPQYLSHDQSASAIAVRKLFLSLDQIASICEGDRTVESCVTQNGNGTTENDLIDILELYDHANLVSLRLSGPPWDARQRLENAVEQLANADHIDHAIELQFILNSPDIKILFHTIDVIAAEIFAKLITADGPPQLNSIGQAAMNHGGSAVDDLTCSSSDLSLSPITRVRLIQFQRNTDEPMGITMKINEEGKCIIARIMHGGMVHRQGTLHVGDEVREINGISTTNESVEKLQRLLRDLRGSVYVRAQFDYDPSHDDLIPCPQAGIPFRTGDILHVISKDDYNWWQARHVASFPSFGPSSTPAQCNSGTTSLAGLIPSPELQEWRTACLAMEHAKSTFPCLSISKRKRHQFGKHFFKSRSIIDRLDLATYEEVVRLPTFRRKTLVLLGANGVGRRHIKNTLIQRHPERYAYPIPHTTRPPRRDEIDGQHYYFIDHEAMLSEVQKNEYLEYGTHEDYMYGTKLDTIRAIHRAGKIAILDVEPQALKILRTAEYSPFIIFIAAPDLYGLDDPDGSLERLVRESELLRQAYGHFFDYIIVNNDIDDTIKHIEMLMEKLHLSPQWIPVSWVY
;
A
#
# COMPACT_ATOMS: atom_id res chain seq x y z
N MET A 1 27.66 56.85 26.89
CA MET A 1 28.24 58.12 26.42
C MET A 1 28.60 57.96 24.95
N PHE A 2 27.98 58.78 24.11
CA PHE A 2 28.53 59.40 22.89
C PHE A 2 29.45 58.55 22.01
N THR A 3 28.91 57.95 20.93
CA THR A 3 28.77 58.53 19.57
C THR A 3 30.10 58.69 18.82
N ALA A 4 30.11 58.06 17.64
CA ALA A 4 31.00 58.23 16.49
C ALA A 4 31.15 59.73 16.08
N PRO A 5 31.94 60.16 15.05
CA PRO A 5 31.63 59.80 13.65
C PRO A 5 32.71 60.01 12.52
N ASN A 6 32.33 59.52 11.33
CA ASN A 6 32.37 60.10 9.97
C ASN A 6 33.63 60.70 9.30
N HIS A 7 33.79 60.37 8.01
CA HIS A 7 33.55 61.26 6.82
C HIS A 7 34.09 60.60 5.52
N ASN A 8 33.65 60.86 4.29
CA ASN A 8 32.43 61.38 3.65
C ASN A 8 32.65 61.41 2.11
N TYR A 9 31.59 61.79 1.36
CA TYR A 9 31.51 62.31 -0.03
C TYR A 9 31.23 61.28 -1.15
N GLY A 10 30.22 61.41 -2.03
CA GLY A 10 29.12 62.38 -2.18
C GLY A 10 28.44 62.30 -3.58
N HIS A 11 27.12 62.54 -3.64
CA HIS A 11 26.26 63.06 -4.74
C HIS A 11 26.17 62.30 -6.11
N SER A 12 25.08 62.24 -6.90
CA SER A 12 23.68 62.70 -6.86
C SER A 12 22.87 62.13 -8.05
N SER A 13 21.61 61.75 -7.82
CA SER A 13 20.39 61.84 -8.67
C SER A 13 20.42 61.48 -10.18
N ALA A 14 19.71 60.41 -10.55
CA ALA A 14 18.75 60.37 -11.67
C ALA A 14 17.80 59.15 -11.53
N CYS A 15 16.56 59.40 -11.11
CA CYS A 15 15.47 58.43 -11.15
C CYS A 15 14.98 58.28 -12.60
N SER A 16 14.88 57.05 -13.08
CA SER A 16 13.99 56.69 -14.19
C SER A 16 13.35 55.33 -13.93
N SER A 17 12.03 55.35 -14.05
CA SER A 17 11.01 54.37 -13.66
C SER A 17 10.89 53.18 -14.60
N MET A 18 10.71 51.97 -14.04
CA MET A 18 10.18 50.77 -14.72
C MET A 18 9.19 50.07 -13.76
N PRO A 19 8.08 49.49 -14.26
CA PRO A 19 6.75 49.78 -13.74
C PRO A 19 6.31 48.90 -12.57
N SER A 20 5.76 49.55 -11.57
CA SER A 20 4.78 49.01 -10.63
C SER A 20 3.47 48.67 -11.34
N THR A 21 3.27 47.41 -11.76
CA THR A 21 1.93 46.92 -12.10
C THR A 21 1.38 46.12 -10.92
N SER A 22 0.79 46.88 -10.00
CA SER A 22 -0.33 46.46 -9.18
C SER A 22 -1.48 46.05 -10.11
N THR A 23 -1.61 44.77 -10.42
CA THR A 23 -2.88 44.20 -10.88
C THR A 23 -3.56 43.61 -9.66
N ALA A 24 -4.47 44.41 -9.08
CA ALA A 24 -5.53 43.91 -8.24
C ALA A 24 -6.24 42.77 -8.99
N LEU A 25 -6.22 41.57 -8.40
CA LEU A 25 -6.98 40.43 -8.91
C LEU A 25 -8.29 40.39 -8.14
N ASP A 26 -9.36 40.33 -8.93
CA ASP A 26 -10.78 40.34 -8.60
C ASP A 26 -11.14 39.58 -7.28
N PRO A 27 -11.87 40.22 -6.34
CA PRO A 27 -12.34 39.60 -5.09
C PRO A 27 -13.40 38.50 -5.25
N SER A 28 -13.81 38.14 -6.46
CA SER A 28 -14.93 37.22 -6.73
C SER A 28 -14.61 35.71 -6.70
N VAL A 29 -13.37 35.28 -6.38
CA VAL A 29 -12.95 33.85 -6.34
C VAL A 29 -12.93 33.29 -4.89
N ALA A 30 -13.87 33.73 -4.06
CA ALA A 30 -13.93 33.46 -2.63
C ALA A 30 -15.06 32.50 -2.24
N ALA A 31 -14.91 31.20 -2.55
CA ALA A 31 -15.64 30.10 -1.92
C ALA A 31 -15.10 28.74 -2.41
N MET A 32 -15.04 27.73 -1.52
CA MET A 32 -14.87 26.28 -1.78
C MET A 32 -13.43 25.75 -2.04
N LEU A 33 -12.85 24.75 -1.33
CA LEU A 33 -13.33 23.84 -0.25
C LEU A 33 -12.19 23.47 0.75
N PRO A 34 -12.51 23.32 2.06
CA PRO A 34 -11.63 22.82 3.14
C PRO A 34 -11.37 21.30 3.22
N TYR A 35 -11.72 20.49 2.20
CA TYR A 35 -11.93 19.04 2.39
C TYR A 35 -10.66 18.14 2.38
N ASP A 36 -9.64 18.44 1.56
CA ASP A 36 -8.48 17.53 1.43
C ASP A 36 -7.53 17.54 2.64
N LEU A 37 -7.35 18.71 3.26
CA LEU A 37 -6.54 18.81 4.48
C LEU A 37 -7.24 18.09 5.63
N GLN A 38 -8.57 18.12 5.71
CA GLN A 38 -9.34 17.47 6.78
C GLN A 38 -9.18 15.94 6.78
N GLU A 39 -9.16 15.29 5.61
CA GLU A 39 -8.96 13.84 5.48
C GLU A 39 -7.54 13.41 5.87
N VAL A 40 -6.54 14.19 5.45
CA VAL A 40 -5.14 14.02 5.85
C VAL A 40 -4.96 14.15 7.37
N LEU A 41 -5.65 15.12 7.97
CA LEU A 41 -5.64 15.37 9.41
C LEU A 41 -6.40 14.30 10.20
N GLN A 42 -7.47 13.74 9.64
CA GLN A 42 -8.21 12.60 10.21
C GLN A 42 -7.35 11.32 10.25
N ARG A 43 -6.37 11.18 9.36
CA ARG A 43 -5.46 10.01 9.31
C ARG A 43 -4.25 10.08 10.24
N ASN A 44 -4.17 11.06 11.16
CA ASN A 44 -3.04 11.26 12.08
C ASN A 44 -1.67 11.40 11.39
N ALA A 45 -1.63 11.78 10.10
CA ALA A 45 -0.38 11.93 9.38
C ALA A 45 0.42 13.12 9.92
N THR A 46 1.65 12.86 10.36
CA THR A 46 2.59 13.85 10.92
C THR A 46 3.52 14.44 9.85
N SER A 47 3.45 13.93 8.62
CA SER A 47 4.11 14.48 7.42
C SER A 47 3.32 14.04 6.18
N VAL A 48 3.20 14.90 5.17
CA VAL A 48 2.27 14.72 4.05
C VAL A 48 2.87 15.28 2.78
N LEU A 49 3.13 14.42 1.80
CA LEU A 49 3.70 14.85 0.53
C LEU A 49 2.66 15.65 -0.30
N PHE A 50 2.90 16.94 -0.56
CA PHE A 50 2.08 17.74 -1.48
C PHE A 50 2.85 18.07 -2.76
N ARG A 51 2.25 17.79 -3.92
CA ARG A 51 2.78 18.24 -5.22
C ARG A 51 2.17 19.60 -5.57
N ALA A 52 2.96 20.68 -5.58
CA ALA A 52 2.46 22.02 -5.92
C ALA A 52 2.82 22.42 -7.37
N VAL A 53 1.97 23.23 -8.00
CA VAL A 53 2.20 23.81 -9.34
C VAL A 53 2.74 25.23 -9.19
N THR A 54 3.92 25.54 -9.76
CA THR A 54 4.48 26.91 -9.74
C THR A 54 4.31 27.61 -11.09
N LYS A 55 4.39 28.95 -11.12
CA LYS A 55 4.28 29.79 -12.34
C LYS A 55 5.28 29.42 -13.46
N GLY A 56 6.31 28.62 -13.19
CA GLY A 56 7.36 28.21 -14.15
C GLY A 56 7.34 26.73 -14.56
N GLY A 57 6.37 25.93 -14.09
CA GLY A 57 6.30 24.49 -14.34
C GLY A 57 5.98 23.65 -13.09
N PHE A 58 5.71 22.36 -13.29
CA PHE A 58 5.49 21.40 -12.21
C PHE A 58 6.83 21.12 -11.50
N GLN A 59 6.97 21.58 -10.25
CA GLN A 59 8.04 21.12 -9.36
C GLN A 59 7.41 20.43 -8.16
N PRO A 60 7.64 19.12 -7.96
CA PRO A 60 7.17 18.45 -6.75
C PRO A 60 7.89 19.02 -5.53
N PHE A 61 7.20 19.05 -4.38
CA PHE A 61 7.76 19.43 -3.09
C PHE A 61 7.36 18.40 -2.03
N ALA A 62 8.04 18.38 -0.89
CA ALA A 62 7.65 17.59 0.26
C ALA A 62 7.14 18.54 1.36
N VAL A 63 6.06 18.18 2.05
CA VAL A 63 5.51 19.03 3.10
C VAL A 63 5.37 18.25 4.40
N GLN A 64 5.78 18.87 5.49
CA GLN A 64 5.60 18.35 6.83
C GLN A 64 4.50 19.15 7.50
N LEU A 65 3.40 18.48 7.88
CA LEU A 65 2.30 19.08 8.63
C LEU A 65 2.52 18.84 10.12
N ILE A 66 2.65 19.91 10.87
CA ILE A 66 2.86 19.89 12.32
C ILE A 66 1.60 20.42 12.99
N ASP A 67 0.88 19.58 13.72
CA ASP A 67 -0.27 19.99 14.54
C ASP A 67 0.24 20.67 15.82
N LEU A 68 0.07 21.99 15.94
CA LEU A 68 0.51 22.78 17.08
C LEU A 68 -0.28 22.46 18.36
N ASN A 69 -1.44 21.82 18.25
CA ASN A 69 -2.27 21.46 19.40
C ASN A 69 -1.97 20.05 19.94
N ARG A 70 -1.29 19.20 19.16
CA ARG A 70 -0.85 17.88 19.63
C ARG A 70 0.52 17.99 20.29
N ARG A 71 0.51 18.00 21.62
CA ARG A 71 1.71 17.99 22.49
C ARG A 71 2.59 16.74 22.33
N SER A 72 2.11 15.71 21.64
CA SER A 72 2.78 14.42 21.49
C SER A 72 2.79 13.96 20.03
N LYS A 73 3.93 14.15 19.36
CA LYS A 73 4.50 13.34 18.25
C LYS A 73 5.45 14.22 17.43
N ARG A 74 6.77 14.09 17.65
CA ARG A 74 7.77 14.53 16.66
C ARG A 74 7.87 13.44 15.59
N PRO A 75 7.38 13.64 14.36
CA PRO A 75 7.72 12.72 13.27
C PRO A 75 9.22 12.77 13.01
N GLY A 76 9.89 11.63 13.14
CA GLY A 76 11.15 11.43 12.45
C GLY A 76 10.91 11.62 10.95
N PHE A 77 11.80 12.36 10.29
CA PHE A 77 11.82 12.48 8.83
C PHE A 77 11.96 11.06 8.25
N SER A 78 10.85 10.49 7.79
CA SER A 78 10.84 9.23 7.05
C SER A 78 10.10 9.49 5.75
N ILE A 79 10.86 9.63 4.67
CA ILE A 79 10.32 9.63 3.31
C ILE A 79 9.98 8.17 2.98
N GLU A 80 8.94 7.66 3.62
CA GLU A 80 8.28 6.40 3.28
C GLU A 80 6.79 6.64 3.26
N GLY A 81 6.28 7.02 2.09
CA GLY A 81 4.87 7.26 1.89
C GLY A 81 4.60 7.69 0.47
N HIS A 82 4.35 6.73 -0.42
CA HIS A 82 3.72 7.00 -1.70
C HIS A 82 2.28 7.46 -1.45
N PHE A 83 2.05 8.76 -1.33
CA PHE A 83 0.71 9.37 -1.29
C PHE A 83 0.62 10.44 -2.39
N ILE A 84 -0.25 10.20 -3.37
CA ILE A 84 -0.57 11.09 -4.50
C ILE A 84 -2.08 11.25 -4.46
N PHE A 85 -2.53 12.46 -4.17
CA PHE A 85 -3.94 12.83 -4.20
C PHE A 85 -4.37 13.20 -5.63
N PRO A 86 -5.65 13.02 -5.97
CA PRO A 86 -6.20 13.49 -7.24
C PRO A 86 -6.18 15.02 -7.32
N HIS A 87 -6.45 15.51 -8.53
CA HIS A 87 -6.43 16.92 -8.95
C HIS A 87 -6.99 17.95 -7.95
N SER A 88 -6.40 19.15 -8.03
CA SER A 88 -6.85 20.46 -7.54
C SER A 88 -6.50 20.84 -6.10
N LEU A 89 -5.32 21.44 -5.88
CA LEU A 89 -5.25 22.50 -4.87
C LEU A 89 -4.11 23.50 -5.12
N LEU A 90 -4.52 24.73 -4.88
CA LEU A 90 -4.02 26.00 -5.36
C LEU A 90 -2.89 26.52 -4.46
N LEU A 91 -2.07 27.42 -5.04
CA LEU A 91 -1.14 28.31 -4.36
C LEU A 91 -1.69 28.81 -3.00
N LEU A 92 -1.04 28.45 -1.88
CA LEU A 92 -1.15 29.19 -0.64
C LEU A 92 -0.53 30.58 -0.85
N ARG A 93 -1.32 31.52 -1.33
CA ARG A 93 -1.03 32.96 -1.28
C ARG A 93 -1.59 33.53 0.02
N LEU A 94 -1.08 33.06 1.16
CA LEU A 94 -1.29 33.76 2.43
C LEU A 94 -0.21 34.83 2.56
N SER A 95 -0.62 36.06 2.78
CA SER A 95 0.27 37.21 2.80
C SER A 95 1.39 37.03 3.81
N ARG A 96 2.59 37.53 3.49
CA ARG A 96 3.81 37.55 4.32
C ARG A 96 3.65 38.30 5.67
N SER A 97 2.43 38.65 6.06
CA SER A 97 2.12 39.72 7.01
C SER A 97 1.77 39.26 8.43
N HIS A 98 1.70 37.96 8.74
CA HIS A 98 1.19 37.48 10.03
C HIS A 98 2.23 36.75 10.91
N PHE A 99 3.45 37.29 11.02
CA PHE A 99 4.44 36.82 12.01
C PHE A 99 4.31 37.52 13.38
N ARG A 100 3.13 38.07 13.72
CA ARG A 100 2.93 38.85 14.95
C ARG A 100 1.91 38.20 15.88
N LEU A 101 2.40 37.85 17.06
CA LEU A 101 1.69 37.80 18.35
C LEU A 101 0.74 36.63 18.59
N LEU A 102 1.25 35.43 18.93
CA LEU A 102 0.53 34.48 19.80
C LEU A 102 1.52 33.64 20.64
N TYR A 103 1.52 33.95 21.95
CA TYR A 103 1.93 33.21 23.16
C TYR A 103 3.29 32.48 23.25
N ASP A 104 4.16 33.11 24.06
CA ASP A 104 5.38 32.61 24.70
C ASP A 104 5.15 31.36 25.59
N ASN A 105 6.14 30.46 25.64
CA ASN A 105 6.42 29.42 26.67
C ASN A 105 6.37 27.91 26.29
N ASN A 106 6.25 27.49 25.01
CA ASN A 106 6.34 26.05 24.66
C ASN A 106 7.70 25.67 24.04
N GLU A 107 8.42 24.72 24.66
CA GLU A 107 9.75 24.23 24.24
C GLU A 107 9.74 23.65 22.81
N PHE A 108 8.68 22.92 22.44
CA PHE A 108 8.47 22.41 21.09
C PHE A 108 8.48 23.50 20.00
N PHE A 109 7.86 24.65 20.27
CA PHE A 109 7.79 25.74 19.30
C PHE A 109 9.13 26.48 19.17
N LEU A 110 9.91 26.55 20.26
CA LEU A 110 11.28 27.07 20.22
C LEU A 110 12.17 26.17 19.37
N ASP A 111 12.03 24.85 19.49
CA ASP A 111 12.77 23.89 18.67
C ASP A 111 12.41 24.00 17.18
N LEU A 112 11.12 24.08 16.84
CA LEU A 112 10.68 24.26 15.46
C LEU A 112 11.16 25.58 14.85
N LYS A 113 11.07 26.68 15.61
CA LYS A 113 11.61 27.99 15.19
C LYS A 113 13.11 27.90 14.93
N ARG A 114 13.86 27.22 15.80
CA ARG A 114 15.31 27.02 15.66
C ARG A 114 15.64 26.20 14.41
N GLU A 115 14.95 25.08 14.18
CA GLU A 115 15.11 24.26 12.97
C GLU A 115 14.90 25.10 11.71
N ILE A 116 13.80 25.86 11.63
CA ILE A 116 13.50 26.72 10.47
C ILE A 116 14.57 27.81 10.29
N GLN A 117 15.05 28.42 11.37
CA GLN A 117 16.12 29.41 11.31
C GLN A 117 17.42 28.82 10.76
N ILE A 118 17.81 27.63 11.21
CA ILE A 118 19.00 26.92 10.72
C ILE A 118 18.82 26.52 9.25
N LEU A 119 17.69 25.92 8.90
CA LEU A 119 17.40 25.49 7.53
C LEU A 119 17.39 26.66 6.53
N ARG A 120 16.99 27.87 6.96
CA ARG A 120 17.03 29.09 6.12
C ARG A 120 18.45 29.61 5.86
N THR A 121 19.43 29.29 6.71
CA THR A 121 20.82 29.75 6.55
C THR A 121 21.71 28.75 5.81
N ILE A 122 21.24 27.51 5.60
CA ILE A 122 21.97 26.46 4.90
C ILE A 122 21.42 26.26 3.49
N LYS A 123 22.30 26.28 2.49
CA LYS A 123 22.02 25.85 1.12
C LYS A 123 23.24 25.12 0.59
N HIS A 124 23.13 23.81 0.41
CA HIS A 124 24.24 22.96 0.01
C HIS A 124 23.74 21.79 -0.85
N PRO A 125 24.47 21.35 -1.90
CA PRO A 125 23.99 20.28 -2.80
C PRO A 125 23.66 18.94 -2.12
N TYR A 126 24.27 18.68 -0.95
CA TYR A 126 24.09 17.46 -0.17
C TYR A 126 23.30 17.67 1.13
N ILE A 127 22.52 18.76 1.22
CA ILE A 127 21.57 19.03 2.31
C ILE A 127 20.20 19.29 1.68
N ILE A 128 19.12 18.76 2.28
CA ILE A 128 17.76 18.99 1.80
C ILE A 128 17.40 20.48 1.93
N ASP A 129 16.97 21.11 0.83
CA ASP A 129 16.61 22.52 0.80
C ASP A 129 15.22 22.77 1.42
N LEU A 130 15.16 23.76 2.31
CA LEU A 130 13.91 24.32 2.80
C LEU A 130 13.43 25.37 1.79
N ILE A 131 12.23 25.17 1.27
CA ILE A 131 11.63 26.01 0.24
C ILE A 131 10.78 27.10 0.86
N ASP A 132 9.88 26.74 1.76
CA ASP A 132 9.02 27.71 2.45
C ASP A 132 8.41 27.13 3.74
N THR A 133 7.73 27.98 4.50
CA THR A 133 7.01 27.61 5.72
C THR A 133 5.70 28.37 5.79
N TYR A 134 4.60 27.69 6.13
CA TYR A 134 3.27 28.29 6.22
C TYR A 134 2.64 27.94 7.56
N GLN A 135 1.85 28.86 8.12
CA GLN A 135 0.98 28.57 9.24
C GLN A 135 -0.47 28.67 8.76
N TYR A 136 -1.28 27.66 9.05
CA TYR A 136 -2.69 27.61 8.72
C TYR A 136 -3.47 27.09 9.94
N ASP A 137 -4.25 27.96 10.57
CA ASP A 137 -4.98 27.65 11.81
C ASP A 137 -4.04 27.07 12.89
N LYS A 138 -4.31 25.86 13.39
CA LYS A 138 -3.47 25.12 14.34
C LYS A 138 -2.34 24.31 13.70
N TYR A 139 -2.15 24.40 12.39
CA TYR A 139 -1.14 23.63 11.67
C TYR A 139 0.02 24.50 11.20
N PHE A 140 1.22 23.95 11.33
CA PHE A 140 2.45 24.53 10.79
C PHE A 140 2.97 23.62 9.67
N CYS A 141 3.05 24.15 8.46
CA CYS A 141 3.50 23.44 7.27
C CYS A 141 4.95 23.83 6.97
N VAL A 142 5.86 22.86 6.91
CA VAL A 142 7.26 23.07 6.51
C VAL A 142 7.45 22.44 5.12
N VAL A 143 7.87 23.22 4.13
CA VAL A 143 7.97 22.81 2.73
C VAL A 143 9.42 22.64 2.32
N PHE A 144 9.78 21.43 1.94
CA PHE A 144 11.11 21.03 1.48
C PHE A 144 11.11 20.71 -0.02
N GLU A 145 12.29 20.65 -0.61
CA GLU A 145 12.45 20.03 -1.93
C GLU A 145 11.97 18.57 -1.92
N TYR A 146 11.44 18.12 -3.06
CA TYR A 146 11.03 16.74 -3.21
C TYR A 146 12.22 15.83 -3.47
N MET A 147 12.30 14.77 -2.67
CA MET A 147 13.25 13.68 -2.85
C MET A 147 12.48 12.51 -3.46
N GLU A 148 12.84 12.11 -4.68
CA GLU A 148 12.19 10.98 -5.35
C GLU A 148 12.68 9.63 -4.81
N GLY A 149 13.93 9.56 -4.34
CA GLY A 149 14.51 8.36 -3.72
C GLY A 149 14.19 8.24 -2.22
N ARG A 150 14.51 7.09 -1.65
CA ARG A 150 14.31 6.77 -0.22
C ARG A 150 15.61 6.98 0.58
N ASP A 151 15.59 6.64 1.87
CA ASP A 151 16.84 6.58 2.63
C ASP A 151 17.77 5.49 2.10
N LEU A 152 19.07 5.76 2.21
CA LEU A 152 20.13 4.98 1.57
C LEU A 152 20.07 3.49 1.92
N CYS A 153 19.70 3.13 3.16
CA CYS A 153 19.64 1.73 3.59
C CYS A 153 18.58 0.94 2.80
N LEU A 154 17.43 1.56 2.49
CA LEU A 154 16.37 0.95 1.70
C LEU A 154 16.75 0.83 0.22
N GLU A 155 17.26 1.92 -0.33
CA GLU A 155 17.67 2.02 -1.74
C GLU A 155 18.74 0.98 -2.10
N VAL A 156 19.67 0.71 -1.19
CA VAL A 156 20.73 -0.28 -1.41
C VAL A 156 20.15 -1.67 -1.69
N VAL A 157 19.14 -2.09 -0.93
CA VAL A 157 18.50 -3.41 -1.08
C VAL A 157 17.72 -3.49 -2.39
N GLU A 158 16.96 -2.45 -2.71
CA GLU A 158 16.15 -2.36 -3.93
C GLU A 158 17.02 -2.35 -5.19
N ARG A 159 18.08 -1.53 -5.20
CA ARG A 159 19.04 -1.47 -6.31
C ARG A 159 19.81 -2.78 -6.46
N ALA A 160 20.26 -3.40 -5.37
CA ALA A 160 20.97 -4.68 -5.43
C ALA A 160 20.08 -5.79 -6.00
N ALA A 161 18.79 -5.84 -5.62
CA ALA A 161 17.81 -6.77 -6.20
C ALA A 161 17.60 -6.54 -7.72
N ALA A 162 17.74 -5.30 -8.18
CA ALA A 162 17.74 -4.94 -9.61
C ALA A 162 19.09 -5.17 -10.33
N GLY A 163 20.08 -5.77 -9.66
CA GLY A 163 21.40 -6.11 -10.24
C GLY A 163 22.51 -5.07 -10.02
N PHE A 164 22.29 -4.06 -9.17
CA PHE A 164 23.32 -3.06 -8.84
C PHE A 164 24.41 -3.65 -7.92
N VAL A 165 25.67 -3.42 -8.28
CA VAL A 165 26.82 -3.84 -7.46
C VAL A 165 27.02 -2.87 -6.29
N TYR A 166 26.48 -3.24 -5.13
CA TYR A 166 26.76 -2.54 -3.87
C TYR A 166 28.13 -2.96 -3.31
N SER A 167 29.05 -2.00 -3.14
CA SER A 167 30.46 -2.22 -2.77
C SER A 167 31.00 -1.11 -1.86
N GLU A 168 32.15 -1.32 -1.22
CA GLU A 168 32.82 -0.27 -0.42
C GLU A 168 33.07 1.01 -1.22
N PHE A 169 33.41 0.88 -2.51
CA PHE A 169 33.61 2.03 -3.40
C PHE A 169 32.36 2.92 -3.50
N VAL A 170 31.17 2.30 -3.54
CA VAL A 170 29.88 3.01 -3.56
C VAL A 170 29.60 3.64 -2.19
N ILE A 171 29.85 2.91 -1.10
CA ILE A 171 29.66 3.41 0.26
C ILE A 171 30.55 4.64 0.51
N SER A 172 31.84 4.54 0.22
CA SER A 172 32.81 5.64 0.32
C SER A 172 32.36 6.87 -0.48
N HIS A 173 31.76 6.67 -1.65
CA HIS A 173 31.21 7.76 -2.46
C HIS A 173 30.08 8.52 -1.75
N TYR A 174 29.10 7.81 -1.17
CA TYR A 174 28.01 8.43 -0.42
C TYR A 174 28.48 9.08 0.88
N VAL A 175 29.39 8.41 1.61
CA VAL A 175 29.98 8.94 2.84
C VAL A 175 30.74 10.24 2.57
N ARG A 176 31.45 10.34 1.44
CA ARG A 176 32.10 11.61 1.03
C ARG A 176 31.10 12.74 0.85
N GLN A 177 29.93 12.47 0.27
CA GLN A 177 28.87 13.48 0.09
C GLN A 177 28.30 13.93 1.44
N LEU A 178 28.07 12.99 2.37
CA LEU A 178 27.66 13.28 3.74
C LEU A 178 28.71 14.12 4.50
N LEU A 179 30.00 13.76 4.40
CA LEU A 179 31.08 14.53 5.02
C LEU A 179 31.19 15.95 4.45
N ASN A 180 30.98 16.14 3.14
CA ASN A 180 30.92 17.47 2.54
C ASN A 180 29.76 18.30 3.11
N ALA A 181 28.58 17.69 3.32
CA ALA A 181 27.46 18.36 3.99
C ALA A 181 27.81 18.77 5.43
N LEU A 182 28.46 17.88 6.20
CA LEU A 182 28.87 18.18 7.57
C LEU A 182 29.98 19.23 7.64
N SER A 183 30.91 19.25 6.68
CA SER A 183 31.93 20.29 6.61
C SER A 183 31.28 21.67 6.46
N TYR A 184 30.26 21.77 5.59
CA TYR A 184 29.50 22.99 5.41
C TYR A 184 28.74 23.44 6.68
N CYS A 185 28.22 22.48 7.46
CA CYS A 185 27.60 22.76 8.76
C CYS A 185 28.62 23.24 9.80
N VAL A 186 29.78 22.58 9.90
CA VAL A 186 30.87 22.97 10.81
C VAL A 186 31.37 24.37 10.51
N ASP A 187 31.53 24.74 9.23
CA ASP A 187 31.94 26.09 8.81
C ASP A 187 30.93 27.18 9.19
N ARG A 188 29.71 26.81 9.61
CA ARG A 188 28.61 27.70 10.06
C ARG A 188 28.25 27.51 11.52
N ASP A 189 29.09 26.79 12.24
CA ASP A 189 28.90 26.50 13.65
C ASP A 189 27.63 25.69 13.96
N ILE A 190 27.13 24.89 13.01
CA ILE A 190 25.93 24.07 13.16
C ILE A 190 26.31 22.64 13.55
N ILE A 191 25.69 22.13 14.63
CA ILE A 191 25.71 20.71 15.02
C ILE A 191 24.35 20.10 14.71
N HIS A 192 24.31 18.95 14.04
CA HIS A 192 23.07 18.27 13.66
C HIS A 192 22.43 17.52 14.86
N ARG A 193 23.25 16.84 15.67
CA ARG A 193 22.89 16.10 16.92
C ARG A 193 22.02 14.86 16.78
N ASP A 194 21.39 14.62 15.63
CA ASP A 194 20.60 13.40 15.38
C ASP A 194 20.74 12.86 13.95
N ILE A 195 21.98 12.62 13.51
CA ILE A 195 22.23 12.03 12.19
C ILE A 195 21.82 10.56 12.24
N ARG A 196 20.61 10.27 11.76
CA ARG A 196 20.05 8.91 11.71
C ARG A 196 20.24 8.26 10.34
N LEU A 197 20.07 6.95 10.25
CA LEU A 197 20.06 6.26 8.95
C LEU A 197 18.98 6.84 8.00
N GLU A 198 17.86 7.28 8.56
CA GLU A 198 16.73 7.91 7.85
C GLU A 198 17.05 9.32 7.32
N CYS A 199 18.08 9.97 7.87
CA CYS A 199 18.49 11.32 7.48
C CYS A 199 19.31 11.32 6.17
N ALA A 200 19.84 10.18 5.74
CA ALA A 200 20.64 10.03 4.53
C ALA A 200 19.76 9.59 3.35
N ILE A 201 19.24 10.53 2.58
CA ILE A 201 18.20 10.30 1.54
C ILE A 201 18.80 10.48 0.14
N LEU A 202 18.44 9.62 -0.81
CA LEU A 202 18.83 9.80 -2.21
C LEU A 202 17.87 10.75 -2.93
N ALA A 203 18.41 11.70 -3.70
CA ALA A 203 17.60 12.72 -4.38
C ALA A 203 16.61 12.14 -5.41
N ASN A 204 16.97 11.02 -6.04
CA ASN A 204 16.12 10.32 -7.00
C ASN A 204 16.47 8.82 -7.10
N ASN A 205 15.73 8.11 -7.96
CA ASN A 205 15.85 6.66 -8.17
C ASN A 205 17.01 6.28 -9.11
N GLU A 206 17.81 7.23 -9.59
CA GLU A 206 18.94 6.93 -10.48
C GLU A 206 20.12 6.35 -9.70
N ASN A 207 20.88 5.45 -10.34
CA ASN A 207 22.07 4.85 -9.71
C ASN A 207 23.13 5.89 -9.28
N SER A 208 23.16 7.06 -9.94
CA SER A 208 24.05 8.19 -9.65
C SER A 208 23.44 9.27 -8.75
N ALA A 209 22.27 9.02 -8.16
CA ALA A 209 21.57 9.97 -7.30
C ALA A 209 22.48 10.51 -6.18
N PRO A 210 22.57 11.84 -5.97
CA PRO A 210 23.27 12.37 -4.82
C PRO A 210 22.52 12.06 -3.52
N LEU A 211 23.28 11.77 -2.47
CA LEU A 211 22.81 11.73 -1.09
C LEU A 211 22.61 13.16 -0.58
N LYS A 212 21.49 13.40 0.07
CA LYS A 212 21.21 14.62 0.82
C LYS A 212 20.89 14.31 2.28
N LEU A 213 21.48 15.11 3.17
CA LEU A 213 21.24 15.07 4.60
C LEU A 213 19.96 15.86 4.94
N GLY A 214 19.02 15.22 5.63
CA GLY A 214 17.82 15.83 6.22
C GLY A 214 17.74 15.64 7.74
N GLY A 215 16.66 16.13 8.36
CA GLY A 215 16.36 15.86 9.78
C GLY A 215 16.97 16.84 10.79
N PHE A 216 16.99 18.14 10.50
CA PHE A 216 17.60 19.19 11.34
C PHE A 216 16.80 19.61 12.59
N HIS A 217 15.75 18.89 12.96
CA HIS A 217 14.87 19.17 14.11
C HIS A 217 15.57 19.27 15.49
N LEU A 218 16.72 18.62 15.65
CA LEU A 218 17.55 18.74 16.86
C LEU A 218 18.80 19.61 16.63
N ALA A 219 18.96 20.19 15.44
CA ALA A 219 20.13 20.99 15.13
C ALA A 219 20.18 22.27 15.96
N VAL A 220 21.40 22.74 16.17
CA VAL A 220 21.75 23.89 16.99
C VAL A 220 22.93 24.61 16.37
N GLN A 221 22.94 25.93 16.49
CA GLN A 221 24.05 26.77 16.09
C GLN A 221 24.82 27.20 17.34
N LEU A 222 26.14 26.96 17.36
CA LEU A 222 27.02 27.44 18.42
C LEU A 222 27.28 28.95 18.26
N PRO A 223 27.62 29.67 19.35
CA PRO A 223 28.09 31.05 19.27
C PRO A 223 29.39 31.20 18.48
N ASP A 224 30.28 30.20 18.58
CA ASP A 224 31.55 30.12 17.86
C ASP A 224 32.01 28.64 17.78
N SER A 225 32.97 28.34 16.91
CA SER A 225 33.45 26.97 16.67
C SER A 225 34.16 26.31 17.86
N SER A 226 34.55 27.10 18.87
CA SER A 226 35.22 26.61 20.08
C SER A 226 34.25 26.27 21.21
N ALA A 227 33.00 26.75 21.10
CA ALA A 227 31.97 26.57 22.11
C ALA A 227 31.55 25.10 22.27
N ARG A 228 30.99 24.79 23.44
CA ARG A 228 30.37 23.50 23.76
C ARG A 228 28.96 23.73 24.28
N ILE A 229 28.06 22.84 23.92
CA ILE A 229 26.67 22.86 24.40
C ILE A 229 26.60 22.08 25.70
N GLN A 230 25.79 22.56 26.64
CA GLN A 230 25.51 21.86 27.88
C GLN A 230 24.93 20.47 27.58
N GLY A 231 25.35 19.47 28.37
CA GLY A 231 25.16 18.04 28.13
C GLY A 231 23.72 17.55 28.18
N THR A 232 22.93 17.94 27.20
CA THR A 232 21.56 17.47 26.93
C THR A 232 21.63 16.14 26.17
N LYS A 233 21.01 15.08 26.69
CA LYS A 233 21.14 13.70 26.19
C LYS A 233 20.27 13.42 24.94
N VAL A 234 20.34 14.27 23.92
CA VAL A 234 19.40 14.25 22.78
C VAL A 234 19.82 13.26 21.68
N GLY A 235 18.87 12.84 20.84
CA GLY A 235 19.11 12.01 19.65
C GLY A 235 18.59 10.56 19.78
N THR A 236 18.93 9.72 18.80
CA THR A 236 18.56 8.29 18.78
C THR A 236 19.54 7.43 19.56
N ILE A 237 19.04 6.64 20.52
CA ILE A 237 19.82 5.85 21.50
C ILE A 237 21.01 5.09 20.88
N SER A 238 20.78 4.32 19.81
CA SER A 238 21.83 3.50 19.16
C SER A 238 22.89 4.31 18.40
N GLN A 239 22.69 5.61 18.25
CA GLN A 239 23.55 6.51 17.49
C GLN A 239 24.14 7.64 18.34
N MET A 240 23.75 7.76 19.62
CA MET A 240 24.27 8.76 20.53
C MET A 240 25.76 8.58 20.78
N ALA A 241 26.49 9.69 20.83
CA ALA A 241 27.89 9.72 21.22
C ALA A 241 28.06 9.47 22.74
N PRO A 242 29.21 8.92 23.19
CA PRO A 242 29.48 8.65 24.60
C PRO A 242 29.32 9.88 25.51
N GLU A 243 29.78 11.04 25.07
CA GLU A 243 29.64 12.30 25.80
C GLU A 243 28.18 12.76 25.93
N VAL A 244 27.33 12.46 24.93
CA VAL A 244 25.88 12.72 24.99
C VAL A 244 25.22 11.77 26.00
N VAL A 245 25.60 10.48 25.97
CA VAL A 245 25.08 9.47 26.91
C VAL A 245 25.43 9.81 28.37
N LYS A 246 26.64 10.33 28.60
CA LYS A 246 27.14 10.77 29.92
C LYS A 246 26.58 12.12 30.39
N GLY A 247 25.94 12.89 29.51
CA GLY A 247 25.52 14.26 29.82
C GLY A 247 26.68 15.24 29.96
N GLU A 248 27.81 14.98 29.30
CA GLU A 248 28.97 15.87 29.27
C GLU A 248 28.79 16.98 28.23
N PRO A 249 29.39 18.17 28.39
CA PRO A 249 29.37 19.20 27.36
C PRO A 249 30.05 18.75 26.06
N TYR A 250 29.38 18.93 24.93
CA TYR A 250 29.82 18.39 23.64
C TYR A 250 29.84 19.44 22.52
N ASN A 251 30.46 19.08 21.38
CA ASN A 251 30.61 19.90 20.18
C ASN A 251 30.34 19.06 18.91
N PHE A 252 30.82 19.51 17.75
CA PHE A 252 30.68 18.82 16.44
C PHE A 252 31.11 17.34 16.43
N ALA A 253 31.94 16.88 17.38
CA ALA A 253 32.42 15.50 17.42
C ALA A 253 31.28 14.47 17.57
N VAL A 254 30.11 14.87 18.10
CA VAL A 254 28.93 13.98 18.23
C VAL A 254 28.36 13.54 16.88
N ASP A 255 28.42 14.41 15.89
CA ASP A 255 27.96 14.11 14.53
C ASP A 255 28.89 13.09 13.86
N MET A 256 30.21 13.19 14.11
CA MET A 256 31.20 12.24 13.60
C MET A 256 31.04 10.83 14.18
N TRP A 257 30.65 10.72 15.45
CA TRP A 257 30.27 9.43 16.03
C TRP A 257 29.06 8.85 15.29
N SER A 258 28.02 9.66 15.10
CA SER A 258 26.80 9.24 14.38
C SER A 258 27.10 8.79 12.94
N VAL A 259 28.03 9.46 12.25
CA VAL A 259 28.55 9.01 10.95
C VAL A 259 29.27 7.67 11.08
N GLY A 260 30.07 7.45 12.12
CA GLY A 260 30.72 6.16 12.38
C GLY A 260 29.71 5.01 12.49
N ILE A 261 28.59 5.23 13.19
CA ILE A 261 27.50 4.25 13.31
C ILE A 261 26.83 4.00 11.95
N LEU A 262 26.55 5.07 11.20
CA LEU A 262 25.98 4.96 9.85
C LEU A 262 26.89 4.15 8.92
N VAL A 263 28.19 4.43 8.92
CA VAL A 263 29.18 3.70 8.10
C VAL A 263 29.29 2.24 8.53
N PHE A 264 29.28 1.97 9.83
CA PHE A 264 29.27 0.60 10.36
C PHE A 264 28.08 -0.17 9.76
N VAL A 265 26.87 0.39 9.86
CA VAL A 265 25.64 -0.23 9.31
C VAL A 265 25.72 -0.40 7.79
N LEU A 266 26.23 0.59 7.05
CA LEU A 266 26.37 0.49 5.59
C LEU A 266 27.34 -0.59 5.15
N LEU A 267 28.36 -0.91 5.95
CA LEU A 267 29.37 -1.92 5.66
C LEU A 267 28.96 -3.32 6.12
N SER A 268 28.27 -3.46 7.25
CA SER A 268 27.96 -4.77 7.84
C SER A 268 26.49 -5.20 7.70
N GLY A 269 25.57 -4.24 7.53
CA GLY A 269 24.12 -4.45 7.59
C GLY A 269 23.56 -4.57 9.01
N THR A 270 24.36 -4.30 10.05
CA THR A 270 24.01 -4.48 11.47
C THR A 270 24.45 -3.29 12.31
N PHE A 271 23.80 -3.01 13.44
CA PHE A 271 24.28 -1.98 14.39
C PHE A 271 25.47 -2.48 15.22
N PRO A 272 26.40 -1.60 15.63
CA PRO A 272 27.51 -1.98 16.52
C PRO A 272 27.08 -2.21 17.97
N PHE A 273 25.93 -1.65 18.37
CA PHE A 273 25.37 -1.75 19.73
C PHE A 273 23.92 -2.22 19.65
N SER A 274 23.61 -3.28 20.37
CA SER A 274 22.28 -3.90 20.46
C SER A 274 21.97 -4.25 21.90
N GLY A 275 20.68 -4.36 22.24
CA GLY A 275 20.23 -4.72 23.58
C GLY A 275 19.26 -3.69 24.19
N GLN A 276 19.08 -3.78 25.50
CA GLN A 276 18.27 -2.82 26.26
C GLN A 276 18.93 -1.44 26.27
N PRO A 277 18.19 -0.33 26.46
CA PRO A 277 18.77 1.02 26.50
C PRO A 277 19.97 1.14 27.44
N GLU A 278 19.91 0.51 28.61
CA GLU A 278 20.98 0.48 29.61
C GLU A 278 22.23 -0.27 29.11
N GLU A 279 22.04 -1.40 28.42
CA GLU A 279 23.11 -2.20 27.82
C GLU A 279 23.77 -1.46 26.64
N ILE A 280 22.96 -0.81 25.81
CA ILE A 280 23.43 0.04 24.71
C ILE A 280 24.23 1.22 25.26
N PHE A 281 23.72 1.92 26.28
CA PHE A 281 24.44 3.03 26.92
C PHE A 281 25.76 2.58 27.52
N SER A 282 25.78 1.44 28.22
CA SER A 282 27.01 0.85 28.76
C SER A 282 28.02 0.54 27.65
N SER A 283 27.57 -0.10 26.56
CA SER A 283 28.41 -0.47 25.43
C SER A 283 28.98 0.76 24.70
N ILE A 284 28.17 1.81 24.51
CA ILE A 284 28.60 3.09 23.92
C ILE A 284 29.66 3.75 24.80
N VAL A 285 29.40 3.88 26.11
CA VAL A 285 30.32 4.54 27.06
C VAL A 285 31.65 3.82 27.16
N ASN A 286 31.64 2.49 27.10
CA ASN A 286 32.83 1.65 27.16
C ASN A 286 33.49 1.44 25.78
N GLY A 287 32.88 1.89 24.68
CA GLY A 287 33.36 1.67 23.31
C GLY A 287 33.43 0.19 22.91
N GLN A 288 32.52 -0.64 23.45
CA GLN A 288 32.52 -2.08 23.25
C GLN A 288 31.63 -2.45 22.05
N TYR A 289 32.26 -2.66 20.90
CA TYR A 289 31.61 -3.19 19.70
C TYR A 289 32.53 -4.22 19.02
N LYS A 290 31.95 -5.15 18.26
CA LYS A 290 32.70 -6.23 17.59
C LYS A 290 32.56 -6.11 16.07
N MET A 291 33.68 -6.20 15.36
CA MET A 291 33.74 -6.30 13.89
C MET A 291 34.06 -7.75 13.46
N GLN A 292 33.24 -8.71 13.89
CA GLN A 292 33.56 -10.15 13.78
C GLN A 292 32.53 -10.98 12.99
N ASN A 293 31.38 -10.42 12.63
CA ASN A 293 30.40 -11.15 11.84
C ASN A 293 30.92 -11.43 10.41
N LYS A 294 30.26 -12.33 9.69
CA LYS A 294 30.70 -12.79 8.36
C LYS A 294 30.90 -11.65 7.36
N SER A 295 30.11 -10.57 7.45
CA SER A 295 30.23 -9.44 6.51
C SER A 295 31.56 -8.71 6.68
N TRP A 296 32.12 -8.58 7.89
CA TRP A 296 33.43 -7.94 8.12
C TRP A 296 34.63 -8.67 7.50
N ASN A 297 34.50 -9.94 7.12
CA ASN A 297 35.60 -10.69 6.48
C ASN A 297 35.95 -10.15 5.08
N GLN A 298 34.98 -9.58 4.38
CA GLN A 298 35.17 -9.03 3.04
C GLN A 298 35.53 -7.54 3.05
N ILE A 299 35.41 -6.86 4.20
CA ILE A 299 35.65 -5.43 4.33
C ILE A 299 37.14 -5.13 4.47
N SER A 300 37.63 -4.15 3.70
CA SER A 300 39.01 -3.70 3.68
C SER A 300 39.49 -3.14 5.02
N ASP A 301 40.80 -3.24 5.27
CA ASP A 301 41.42 -2.67 6.46
C ASP A 301 41.30 -1.14 6.49
N PHE A 302 41.29 -0.48 5.32
CA PHE A 302 41.06 0.96 5.22
C PHE A 302 39.65 1.36 5.67
N ALA A 303 38.63 0.59 5.33
CA ALA A 303 37.26 0.83 5.80
C ALA A 303 37.13 0.58 7.31
N LYS A 304 37.73 -0.50 7.81
CA LYS A 304 37.76 -0.83 9.25
C LYS A 304 38.45 0.28 10.05
N ASP A 305 39.63 0.72 9.61
CA ASP A 305 40.39 1.81 10.22
C ASP A 305 39.59 3.13 10.23
N PHE A 306 38.88 3.43 9.13
CA PHE A 306 38.00 4.60 9.06
C PHE A 306 36.89 4.55 10.12
N VAL A 307 36.21 3.41 10.27
CA VAL A 307 35.16 3.21 11.28
C VAL A 307 35.71 3.30 12.71
N VAL A 308 36.86 2.67 12.99
CA VAL A 308 37.50 2.70 14.32
C VAL A 308 37.85 4.13 14.74
N LYS A 309 38.39 4.93 13.83
CA LYS A 309 38.74 6.33 14.11
C LYS A 309 37.52 7.25 14.30
N LEU A 310 36.38 6.93 13.69
CA LEU A 310 35.10 7.61 13.94
C LEU A 310 34.43 7.17 15.24
N LEU A 311 34.52 5.88 15.59
CA LEU A 311 33.97 5.30 16.82
C LEU A 311 34.97 5.32 17.99
N THR A 312 35.88 6.30 18.00
CA THR A 312 36.78 6.54 19.13
C THR A 312 36.00 7.24 20.26
N VAL A 313 36.03 6.63 21.46
CA VAL A 313 35.26 7.10 22.62
C VAL A 313 35.65 8.50 23.08
N ASP A 314 36.95 8.80 23.17
CA ASP A 314 37.42 10.15 23.52
C ASP A 314 37.16 11.11 22.35
N SER A 315 36.21 12.04 22.53
CA SER A 315 35.80 13.03 21.53
C SER A 315 36.94 13.89 21.01
N ARG A 316 38.03 14.07 21.79
CA ARG A 316 39.21 14.86 21.37
C ARG A 316 40.13 14.09 20.43
N ARG A 317 40.09 12.76 20.47
CA ARG A 317 40.88 11.87 19.61
C ARG A 317 40.08 11.37 18.41
N ARG A 318 38.75 11.49 18.46
CA ARG A 318 37.84 11.13 17.38
C ARG A 318 38.14 11.94 16.13
N MET A 319 38.14 11.26 14.99
CA MET A 319 38.39 11.87 13.69
C MET A 319 37.36 12.96 13.40
N ASN A 320 37.82 14.17 13.12
CA ASN A 320 36.94 15.27 12.71
C ASN A 320 36.65 15.24 11.19
N VAL A 321 35.70 16.05 10.72
CA VAL A 321 35.26 16.07 9.31
C VAL A 321 36.43 16.30 8.34
N SER A 322 37.33 17.24 8.65
CA SER A 322 38.49 17.56 7.82
C SER A 322 39.48 16.40 7.71
N GLN A 323 39.68 15.67 8.80
CA GLN A 323 40.51 14.46 8.81
C GLN A 323 39.82 13.31 8.06
N ALA A 324 38.51 13.15 8.20
CA ALA A 324 37.73 12.12 7.52
C ALA A 324 37.72 12.28 5.99
N LEU A 325 37.59 13.52 5.49
CA LEU A 325 37.69 13.81 4.05
C LEU A 325 39.08 13.51 3.47
N LYS A 326 40.13 13.54 4.30
CA LYS A 326 41.52 13.21 3.92
C LYS A 326 41.90 11.75 4.19
N HIS A 327 40.97 10.95 4.70
CA HIS A 327 41.27 9.55 4.98
C HIS A 327 41.48 8.78 3.67
N PRO A 328 42.46 7.85 3.57
CA PRO A 328 42.73 7.12 2.34
C PRO A 328 41.50 6.43 1.74
N TRP A 329 40.62 5.85 2.58
CA TRP A 329 39.37 5.22 2.15
C TRP A 329 38.38 6.17 1.43
N ILE A 330 38.45 7.47 1.72
CA ILE A 330 37.59 8.52 1.13
C ILE A 330 38.33 9.25 -0.01
N GLN A 331 39.57 9.66 0.22
CA GLN A 331 40.37 10.48 -0.70
C GLN A 331 40.92 9.66 -1.88
N ASP A 332 41.45 8.46 -1.61
CA ASP A 332 42.01 7.54 -2.61
C ASP A 332 41.14 6.28 -2.74
N LYS A 333 39.83 6.49 -2.87
CA LYS A 333 38.86 5.40 -2.93
C LYS A 333 39.11 4.42 -4.10
N GLU A 334 39.82 4.82 -5.15
CA GLU A 334 40.12 3.94 -6.28
C GLU A 334 41.07 2.80 -5.89
N ASN A 335 42.01 3.08 -5.00
CA ASN A 335 43.00 2.10 -4.52
C ASN A 335 42.64 1.52 -3.15
N CYS A 336 41.93 2.27 -2.30
CA CYS A 336 41.66 1.89 -0.93
C CYS A 336 40.27 1.27 -0.68
N ALA A 337 39.28 1.51 -1.56
CA ALA A 337 37.92 0.98 -1.39
C ALA A 337 37.63 -0.14 -2.40
N GLN A 338 37.21 -1.31 -1.90
CA GLN A 338 36.95 -2.46 -2.74
C GLN A 338 35.71 -2.26 -3.63
N LYS A 339 35.77 -2.79 -4.85
CA LYS A 339 34.66 -2.77 -5.83
C LYS A 339 33.87 -4.09 -5.86
N VAL A 340 34.15 -4.99 -4.92
CA VAL A 340 33.49 -6.31 -4.80
C VAL A 340 32.07 -6.12 -4.27
N HIS A 341 31.12 -6.90 -4.80
CA HIS A 341 29.75 -6.87 -4.33
C HIS A 341 29.66 -7.44 -2.90
N LEU A 342 29.18 -6.64 -1.96
CA LEU A 342 28.99 -7.02 -0.56
C LEU A 342 27.66 -7.77 -0.39
N VAL A 343 27.60 -9.01 -0.88
CA VAL A 343 26.38 -9.85 -0.87
C VAL A 343 25.83 -10.04 0.54
N ASP A 344 26.71 -10.40 1.49
CA ASP A 344 26.32 -10.63 2.88
C ASP A 344 25.72 -9.36 3.49
N THR A 345 26.35 -8.21 3.28
CA THR A 345 25.88 -6.90 3.75
C THR A 345 24.50 -6.56 3.19
N VAL A 346 24.24 -6.83 1.90
CA VAL A 346 22.90 -6.61 1.31
C VAL A 346 21.86 -7.54 1.95
N CYS A 347 22.20 -8.80 2.19
CA CYS A 347 21.31 -9.74 2.88
C CYS A 347 21.00 -9.29 4.32
N PHE A 348 22.00 -8.85 5.08
CA PHE A 348 21.80 -8.29 6.42
C PHE A 348 20.98 -7.00 6.37
N MET A 349 21.27 -6.10 5.42
CA MET A 349 20.52 -4.85 5.22
C MET A 349 19.04 -5.11 4.86
N HIS A 350 18.74 -6.14 4.07
CA HIS A 350 17.37 -6.54 3.77
C HIS A 350 16.60 -6.93 5.04
N ARG A 351 17.21 -7.75 5.91
CA ARG A 351 16.64 -8.13 7.22
C ARG A 351 16.49 -6.92 8.14
N PHE A 352 17.52 -6.08 8.19
CA PHE A 352 17.53 -4.84 8.95
C PHE A 352 16.38 -3.91 8.55
N ASN A 353 16.17 -3.70 7.25
CA ASN A 353 15.08 -2.86 6.74
C ASN A 353 13.70 -3.46 7.02
N ALA A 354 13.55 -4.78 6.88
CA ALA A 354 12.31 -5.47 7.24
C ALA A 354 11.97 -5.27 8.72
N HIS A 355 12.96 -5.39 9.61
CA HIS A 355 12.81 -5.14 11.04
C HIS A 355 12.47 -3.67 11.33
N ARG A 356 13.17 -2.71 10.71
CA ARG A 356 12.88 -1.28 10.85
C ARG A 356 11.45 -0.93 10.41
N ASN A 357 10.96 -1.54 9.34
CA ASN A 357 9.60 -1.35 8.84
C ASN A 357 8.54 -1.96 9.77
N LEU A 358 8.79 -3.17 10.31
CA LEU A 358 7.92 -3.77 11.32
C LEU A 358 7.82 -2.88 12.56
N LYS A 359 8.97 -2.41 13.06
CA LYS A 359 9.08 -1.51 14.21
C LYS A 359 8.29 -0.21 14.00
N ARG A 360 8.37 0.40 12.82
CA ARG A 360 7.55 1.56 12.43
C ARG A 360 6.05 1.23 12.41
N ARG A 361 5.66 0.09 11.83
CA ARG A 361 4.26 -0.35 11.78
C ARG A 361 3.68 -0.58 13.17
N ILE A 362 4.44 -1.22 14.07
CA ILE A 362 4.05 -1.41 15.48
C ILE A 362 3.85 -0.05 16.17
N ILE A 363 4.83 0.85 16.06
CA ILE A 363 4.72 2.21 16.63
C ILE A 363 3.49 2.94 16.06
N SER A 364 3.23 2.84 14.75
CA SER A 364 2.08 3.46 14.10
C SER A 364 0.75 2.89 14.61
N SER A 365 0.67 1.57 14.79
CA SER A 365 -0.52 0.88 15.29
C SER A 365 -0.86 1.25 16.74
N VAL A 366 0.16 1.36 17.59
CA VAL A 366 0.02 1.67 19.02
C VAL A 366 -0.34 3.14 19.23
N ASN A 367 0.09 4.00 18.32
CA ASN A 367 -0.26 5.42 18.28
C ASN A 367 -1.62 5.70 17.65
N SER A 368 -2.36 4.67 17.23
CA SER A 368 -3.74 4.81 16.76
C SER A 368 -4.68 5.03 17.94
N LEU A 369 -5.75 5.80 17.73
CA LEU A 369 -6.77 6.13 18.75
C LEU A 369 -7.42 4.88 19.39
N LYS A 370 -7.29 3.70 18.77
CA LYS A 370 -7.76 2.42 19.32
C LYS A 370 -7.07 2.03 20.64
N TRP A 371 -5.90 2.59 20.94
CA TRP A 371 -5.12 2.31 22.15
C TRP A 371 -4.90 3.54 23.03
N SER A 372 -5.60 4.66 22.76
CA SER A 372 -5.57 5.86 23.60
C SER A 372 -6.33 5.61 24.91
N PRO A 373 -5.80 5.93 26.10
CA PRO A 373 -6.49 5.79 27.38
C PRO A 373 -7.60 6.83 27.62
N ASP A 374 -8.31 7.31 26.59
CA ASP A 374 -9.29 8.39 26.70
C ASP A 374 -10.69 7.92 27.17
N GLY A 375 -10.69 7.07 28.21
CA GLY A 375 -11.87 6.71 29.00
C GLY A 375 -11.96 7.41 30.36
N ILE A 376 -11.07 8.35 30.68
CA ILE A 376 -11.02 8.99 32.02
C ILE A 376 -11.14 10.51 31.91
N GLN A 377 -12.31 11.02 32.26
CA GLN A 377 -12.54 12.43 32.56
C GLN A 377 -11.76 12.82 33.82
N GLY A 378 -10.81 13.75 33.70
CA GLY A 378 -10.12 14.30 34.86
C GLY A 378 -8.82 14.96 34.48
N GLY A 379 -8.81 16.29 34.47
CA GLY A 379 -7.62 17.08 34.16
C GLY A 379 -6.52 16.85 35.19
N GLN A 380 -5.35 16.42 34.72
CA GLN A 380 -4.06 16.71 35.33
C GLN A 380 -2.95 16.58 34.29
N GLU A 381 -1.96 17.44 34.42
CA GLU A 381 -0.97 17.85 33.41
C GLU A 381 -0.20 16.68 32.77
N VAL A 382 -0.32 16.53 31.44
CA VAL A 382 0.50 15.58 30.66
C VAL A 382 1.84 16.25 30.33
N ILE A 383 2.86 15.84 31.09
CA ILE A 383 4.27 16.22 31.00
C ILE A 383 4.97 15.43 29.87
N GLU A 384 5.88 16.09 29.16
CA GLU A 384 6.57 15.66 27.93
C GLU A 384 7.42 14.37 28.05
N PRO A 385 7.62 13.60 26.96
CA PRO A 385 8.59 12.51 26.95
C PRO A 385 10.01 13.04 26.73
N GLN A 386 10.57 13.69 27.75
CA GLN A 386 12.01 13.94 27.90
C GLN A 386 12.49 13.23 29.17
N TYR A 387 13.21 12.11 29.02
CA TYR A 387 13.86 11.32 30.09
C TYR A 387 12.98 10.90 31.29
N LEU A 388 12.68 9.60 31.39
CA LEU A 388 12.45 8.87 32.66
C LEU A 388 11.52 9.52 33.71
N SER A 389 10.28 9.06 33.81
CA SER A 389 9.64 8.87 35.13
C SER A 389 8.56 7.79 35.11
N HIS A 390 8.52 7.03 36.20
CA HIS A 390 7.60 5.95 36.51
C HIS A 390 6.19 6.51 36.76
N ASP A 391 5.29 6.37 35.79
CA ASP A 391 3.85 6.10 35.95
C ASP A 391 3.15 6.45 34.65
N GLN A 392 2.48 5.46 34.04
CA GLN A 392 1.32 5.55 33.13
C GLN A 392 1.38 4.52 31.97
N SER A 393 0.30 3.72 31.91
CA SER A 393 -0.18 2.90 30.79
C SER A 393 0.54 1.58 30.47
N ALA A 394 -0.06 0.48 30.91
CA ALA A 394 0.35 -0.92 30.64
C ALA A 394 0.50 -1.26 29.13
N SER A 395 -0.22 -0.58 28.24
CA SER A 395 -0.11 -0.80 26.79
C SER A 395 1.21 -0.29 26.22
N ALA A 396 1.71 0.85 26.71
CA ALA A 396 3.01 1.39 26.29
C ALA A 396 4.17 0.50 26.77
N ILE A 397 4.07 -0.08 27.97
CA ILE A 397 5.08 -1.02 28.51
C ILE A 397 5.06 -2.35 27.73
N ALA A 398 3.88 -2.91 27.42
CA ALA A 398 3.78 -4.14 26.63
C ALA A 398 4.34 -3.97 25.21
N VAL A 399 4.02 -2.85 24.56
CA VAL A 399 4.58 -2.48 23.25
C VAL A 399 6.08 -2.26 23.34
N ARG A 400 6.56 -1.64 24.42
CA ARG A 400 7.99 -1.42 24.65
C ARG A 400 8.72 -2.73 24.89
N LYS A 401 8.13 -3.69 25.63
CA LYS A 401 8.66 -5.05 25.78
C LYS A 401 8.75 -5.75 24.43
N LEU A 402 7.66 -5.78 23.65
CA LEU A 402 7.66 -6.35 22.30
C LEU A 402 8.73 -5.72 21.40
N PHE A 403 8.83 -4.40 21.42
CA PHE A 403 9.81 -3.63 20.67
C PHE A 403 11.26 -3.96 21.05
N LEU A 404 11.52 -4.17 22.33
CA LEU A 404 12.84 -4.53 22.85
C LEU A 404 13.17 -6.01 22.60
N SER A 405 12.16 -6.88 22.65
CA SER A 405 12.31 -8.30 22.37
C SER A 405 12.55 -8.61 20.90
N LEU A 406 12.08 -7.78 19.96
CA LEU A 406 12.41 -7.93 18.54
C LEU A 406 13.91 -7.76 18.25
N ASP A 407 14.57 -6.79 18.91
CA ASP A 407 16.03 -6.60 18.82
C ASP A 407 16.79 -7.79 19.44
N GLN A 408 16.25 -8.41 20.50
CA GLN A 408 16.80 -9.64 21.11
C GLN A 408 16.61 -10.88 20.23
N ILE A 409 15.43 -11.08 19.65
CA ILE A 409 15.13 -12.20 18.74
C ILE A 409 16.03 -12.15 17.51
N ALA A 410 16.24 -10.96 16.94
CA ALA A 410 17.18 -10.77 15.84
C ALA A 410 18.62 -11.20 16.22
N SER A 411 19.08 -10.83 17.42
CA SER A 411 20.39 -11.24 17.94
C SER A 411 20.52 -12.75 18.15
N ILE A 412 19.45 -13.42 18.56
CA ILE A 412 19.40 -14.89 18.74
C ILE A 412 19.44 -15.59 17.36
N CYS A 413 18.67 -15.11 16.38
CA CYS A 413 18.62 -15.68 15.03
C CYS A 413 19.93 -15.51 14.24
N GLU A 414 20.78 -14.54 14.60
CA GLU A 414 22.08 -14.30 13.96
C GLU A 414 23.21 -15.21 14.48
N GLY A 415 22.93 -16.09 15.45
CA GLY A 415 23.87 -17.11 15.92
C GLY A 415 24.97 -16.58 16.86
N ASP A 416 24.73 -15.45 17.53
CA ASP A 416 25.66 -14.95 18.53
C ASP A 416 25.54 -15.76 19.83
N ARG A 417 26.47 -16.72 20.01
CA ARG A 417 26.53 -17.65 21.15
C ARG A 417 26.67 -16.95 22.51
N THR A 418 26.92 -15.64 22.56
CA THR A 418 26.92 -14.89 23.82
C THR A 418 25.51 -14.67 24.39
N VAL A 419 24.45 -14.74 23.57
CA VAL A 419 23.07 -14.59 24.06
C VAL A 419 22.53 -15.87 24.72
N GLU A 420 23.02 -17.05 24.32
CA GLU A 420 22.73 -18.32 25.03
C GLU A 420 23.16 -18.28 26.50
N SER A 421 24.22 -17.52 26.84
CA SER A 421 24.64 -17.31 28.23
C SER A 421 23.79 -16.28 28.99
N CYS A 422 23.13 -15.35 28.31
CA CYS A 422 22.26 -14.36 28.94
C CYS A 422 20.87 -14.92 29.28
N VAL A 423 20.37 -15.88 28.49
CA VAL A 423 19.09 -16.56 28.73
C VAL A 423 19.17 -17.53 29.93
N THR A 424 20.38 -17.98 30.29
CA THR A 424 20.59 -19.02 31.31
C THR A 424 21.11 -18.49 32.66
N GLN A 425 21.56 -17.24 32.77
CA GLN A 425 22.27 -16.76 33.97
C GLN A 425 21.58 -15.65 34.78
N ASN A 426 20.51 -15.00 34.30
CA ASN A 426 19.82 -13.95 35.05
C ASN A 426 18.34 -14.30 35.27
N GLY A 427 18.01 -14.66 36.51
CA GLY A 427 16.72 -15.21 36.98
C GLY A 427 15.50 -14.28 36.97
N ASN A 428 15.32 -13.46 35.94
CA ASN A 428 14.07 -12.74 35.64
C ASN A 428 13.65 -13.04 34.19
N GLY A 429 13.69 -14.32 33.84
CA GLY A 429 13.63 -14.83 32.47
C GLY A 429 12.34 -14.47 31.74
N THR A 430 12.49 -13.91 30.54
CA THR A 430 11.54 -14.12 29.46
C THR A 430 11.36 -15.63 29.29
N THR A 431 10.20 -16.11 29.71
CA THR A 431 9.80 -17.51 29.61
C THR A 431 9.71 -17.92 28.15
N GLU A 432 9.82 -19.21 27.88
CA GLU A 432 9.57 -19.80 26.57
C GLU A 432 8.21 -19.34 25.99
N ASN A 433 7.23 -19.12 26.88
CA ASN A 433 5.92 -18.53 26.57
C ASN A 433 6.01 -17.07 26.12
N ASP A 434 6.85 -16.22 26.74
CA ASP A 434 7.02 -14.83 26.29
C ASP A 434 7.59 -14.79 24.86
N LEU A 435 8.52 -15.70 24.54
CA LEU A 435 9.08 -15.87 23.20
C LEU A 435 8.03 -16.37 22.19
N ILE A 436 7.15 -17.29 22.60
CA ILE A 436 6.00 -17.74 21.81
C ILE A 436 5.03 -16.59 21.55
N ASP A 437 4.65 -15.81 22.56
CA ASP A 437 3.75 -14.66 22.42
C ASP A 437 4.31 -13.60 21.47
N ILE A 438 5.63 -13.36 21.51
CA ILE A 438 6.30 -12.43 20.60
C ILE A 438 6.34 -12.99 19.17
N LEU A 439 6.56 -14.31 18.99
CA LEU A 439 6.54 -14.97 17.69
C LEU A 439 5.12 -15.03 17.11
N GLU A 440 4.10 -15.27 17.93
CA GLU A 440 2.69 -15.21 17.55
C GLU A 440 2.28 -13.80 17.14
N LEU A 441 2.74 -12.76 17.86
CA LEU A 441 2.50 -11.38 17.48
C LEU A 441 3.28 -10.98 16.22
N TYR A 442 4.50 -11.49 16.04
CA TYR A 442 5.30 -11.32 14.83
C TYR A 442 4.62 -11.96 13.62
N ASP A 443 4.09 -13.18 13.78
CA ASP A 443 3.26 -13.84 12.76
C ASP A 443 2.00 -13.00 12.52
N HIS A 444 1.28 -12.56 13.56
CA HIS A 444 0.09 -11.72 13.41
C HIS A 444 0.38 -10.42 12.64
N ALA A 445 1.50 -9.75 12.94
CA ALA A 445 1.89 -8.48 12.30
C ALA A 445 2.41 -8.65 10.86
N ASN A 446 2.99 -9.83 10.53
CA ASN A 446 3.44 -10.18 9.19
C ASN A 446 2.34 -10.87 8.34
N LEU A 447 1.32 -11.46 8.98
CA LEU A 447 0.17 -12.09 8.35
C LEU A 447 -0.89 -11.09 7.87
N VAL A 448 -0.76 -9.79 8.19
CA VAL A 448 -1.57 -8.70 7.56
C VAL A 448 -1.23 -8.50 6.07
N SER A 449 -0.52 -9.45 5.44
CA SER A 449 -0.38 -9.53 3.98
C SER A 449 -0.52 -10.95 3.40
N LEU A 450 -1.02 -11.96 4.14
CA LEU A 450 -1.08 -13.34 3.64
C LEU A 450 -2.39 -14.07 4.03
N ARG A 451 -3.14 -14.42 2.99
CA ARG A 451 -4.22 -15.43 2.85
C ARG A 451 -4.50 -16.33 4.07
N LEU A 452 -5.70 -16.18 4.64
CA LEU A 452 -6.26 -17.07 5.68
C LEU A 452 -6.30 -18.54 5.22
N SER A 453 -5.61 -19.43 5.94
CA SER A 453 -5.94 -20.86 5.97
C SER A 453 -7.01 -21.07 7.04
N GLY A 454 -8.10 -21.76 6.71
CA GLY A 454 -9.16 -22.09 7.69
C GLY A 454 -8.69 -23.15 8.71
N PRO A 455 -9.28 -23.15 9.92
CA PRO A 455 -9.10 -24.23 10.88
C PRO A 455 -9.69 -25.55 10.31
N PRO A 456 -9.15 -26.73 10.70
CA PRO A 456 -9.69 -28.01 10.27
C PRO A 456 -11.12 -28.23 10.81
N TRP A 457 -11.97 -28.89 10.01
CA TRP A 457 -13.39 -29.18 10.32
C TRP A 457 -13.59 -30.56 10.98
N ASP A 458 -12.62 -31.02 11.77
CA ASP A 458 -12.57 -32.36 12.36
C ASP A 458 -12.65 -32.35 13.90
N ALA A 459 -13.06 -31.25 14.52
CA ALA A 459 -13.14 -31.09 15.97
C ALA A 459 -14.08 -32.14 16.59
N ARG A 460 -15.27 -32.36 16.03
CA ARG A 460 -16.19 -33.41 16.51
C ARG A 460 -15.57 -34.81 16.41
N GLN A 461 -14.89 -35.12 15.31
CA GLN A 461 -14.23 -36.41 15.15
C GLN A 461 -13.12 -36.60 16.19
N ARG A 462 -12.35 -35.54 16.49
CA ARG A 462 -11.33 -35.57 17.54
C ARG A 462 -11.93 -35.78 18.93
N LEU A 463 -13.08 -35.16 19.21
CA LEU A 463 -13.82 -35.38 20.46
C LEU A 463 -14.30 -36.85 20.56
N GLU A 464 -14.88 -37.39 19.49
CA GLU A 464 -15.35 -38.79 19.46
C GLU A 464 -14.18 -39.77 19.66
N ASN A 465 -13.04 -39.56 18.99
CA ASN A 465 -11.84 -40.36 19.18
C ASN A 465 -11.29 -40.25 20.62
N ALA A 466 -11.33 -39.07 21.23
CA ALA A 466 -10.89 -38.87 22.62
C ALA A 466 -11.82 -39.58 23.61
N VAL A 467 -13.13 -39.52 23.40
CA VAL A 467 -14.12 -40.23 24.23
C VAL A 467 -13.97 -41.75 24.09
N GLU A 468 -13.67 -42.26 22.89
CA GLU A 468 -13.39 -43.68 22.65
C GLU A 468 -12.09 -44.13 23.34
N GLN A 469 -11.03 -43.32 23.27
CA GLN A 469 -9.78 -43.61 23.99
C GLN A 469 -9.98 -43.61 25.51
N LEU A 470 -10.82 -42.72 26.04
CA LEU A 470 -11.16 -42.69 27.47
C LEU A 470 -12.07 -43.85 27.88
N ALA A 471 -12.94 -44.33 26.99
CA ALA A 471 -13.75 -45.52 27.24
C ALA A 471 -12.91 -46.80 27.30
N ASN A 472 -11.77 -46.82 26.59
CA ASN A 472 -10.81 -47.92 26.58
C ASN A 472 -9.70 -47.78 27.64
N ALA A 473 -9.67 -46.67 28.39
CA ALA A 473 -8.75 -46.49 29.49
C ALA A 473 -9.22 -47.28 30.72
N ASP A 474 -8.28 -47.93 31.41
CA ASP A 474 -8.54 -48.56 32.71
C ASP A 474 -9.25 -47.58 33.65
N HIS A 475 -10.13 -48.08 34.53
CA HIS A 475 -10.97 -47.31 35.48
C HIS A 475 -10.18 -46.34 36.38
N ILE A 476 -9.73 -45.23 35.80
CA ILE A 476 -9.08 -44.11 36.46
C ILE A 476 -10.18 -43.08 36.71
N ASP A 477 -10.37 -42.64 37.96
CA ASP A 477 -11.41 -41.66 38.32
C ASP A 477 -11.36 -40.41 37.43
N HIS A 478 -10.15 -39.95 37.09
CA HIS A 478 -9.95 -38.83 36.15
C HIS A 478 -10.39 -39.14 34.71
N ALA A 479 -10.29 -40.39 34.25
CA ALA A 479 -10.77 -40.78 32.93
C ALA A 479 -12.31 -40.79 32.89
N ILE A 480 -12.96 -41.22 33.99
CA ILE A 480 -14.42 -41.18 34.14
C ILE A 480 -14.92 -39.74 34.22
N GLU A 481 -14.26 -38.89 35.02
CA GLU A 481 -14.57 -37.46 35.13
C GLU A 481 -14.40 -36.76 33.79
N LEU A 482 -13.29 -37.00 33.08
CA LEU A 482 -13.04 -36.43 31.76
C LEU A 482 -14.05 -36.94 30.73
N GLN A 483 -14.40 -38.23 30.76
CA GLN A 483 -15.45 -38.78 29.90
C GLN A 483 -16.81 -38.13 30.17
N PHE A 484 -17.15 -37.84 31.43
CA PHE A 484 -18.37 -37.12 31.80
C PHE A 484 -18.37 -35.68 31.27
N ILE A 485 -17.25 -34.97 31.42
CA ILE A 485 -17.09 -33.59 30.91
C ILE A 485 -17.19 -33.56 29.39
N LEU A 486 -16.45 -34.43 28.68
CA LEU A 486 -16.43 -34.48 27.22
C LEU A 486 -17.77 -34.97 26.63
N ASN A 487 -18.55 -35.74 27.39
CA ASN A 487 -19.90 -36.14 26.99
C ASN A 487 -20.99 -35.11 27.34
N SER A 488 -20.65 -34.05 28.07
CA SER A 488 -21.62 -33.00 28.39
C SER A 488 -22.20 -32.37 27.10
N PRO A 489 -23.49 -32.01 27.10
CA PRO A 489 -24.12 -31.36 25.95
C PRO A 489 -23.37 -30.11 25.52
N ASP A 490 -22.89 -29.32 26.48
CA ASP A 490 -22.21 -28.05 26.24
C ASP A 490 -20.89 -28.25 25.48
N ILE A 491 -20.09 -29.25 25.86
CA ILE A 491 -18.84 -29.58 25.16
C ILE A 491 -19.13 -30.14 23.76
N LYS A 492 -20.13 -31.01 23.60
CA LYS A 492 -20.51 -31.52 22.27
C LYS A 492 -20.99 -30.40 21.34
N ILE A 493 -21.78 -29.45 21.86
CA ILE A 493 -22.24 -28.28 21.12
C ILE A 493 -21.06 -27.37 20.76
N LEU A 494 -20.09 -27.16 21.66
CA LEU A 494 -18.90 -26.36 21.40
C LEU A 494 -18.08 -26.93 20.23
N PHE A 495 -17.76 -28.23 20.26
CA PHE A 495 -16.99 -28.87 19.19
C PHE A 495 -17.76 -28.93 17.87
N HIS A 496 -19.07 -29.17 17.92
CA HIS A 496 -19.93 -29.04 16.74
C HIS A 496 -19.94 -27.62 16.19
N THR A 497 -19.98 -26.60 17.06
CA THR A 497 -19.93 -25.19 16.67
C THR A 497 -18.59 -24.83 16.04
N ILE A 498 -17.47 -25.40 16.52
CA ILE A 498 -16.15 -25.23 15.90
C ILE A 498 -16.15 -25.81 14.48
N ASP A 499 -16.68 -27.01 14.28
CA ASP A 499 -16.80 -27.61 12.94
C ASP A 499 -17.71 -26.79 12.03
N VAL A 500 -18.84 -26.30 12.55
CA VAL A 500 -19.74 -25.42 11.81
C VAL A 500 -19.04 -24.10 11.47
N ILE A 501 -18.29 -23.49 12.38
CA ILE A 501 -17.53 -22.26 12.10
C ILE A 501 -16.42 -22.52 11.07
N ALA A 502 -15.68 -23.63 11.18
CA ALA A 502 -14.64 -24.02 10.25
C ALA A 502 -15.22 -24.29 8.84
N ALA A 503 -16.31 -25.05 8.76
CA ALA A 503 -16.96 -25.44 7.50
C ALA A 503 -17.82 -24.32 6.89
N GLU A 504 -18.50 -23.51 7.71
CA GLU A 504 -19.44 -22.51 7.20
C GLU A 504 -18.90 -21.09 7.19
N ILE A 505 -17.96 -20.72 8.04
CA ILE A 505 -17.41 -19.37 8.08
C ILE A 505 -16.08 -19.37 7.34
N PHE A 506 -15.15 -20.22 7.75
CA PHE A 506 -13.82 -20.25 7.13
C PHE A 506 -13.85 -20.91 5.75
N ALA A 507 -14.56 -22.00 5.51
CA ALA A 507 -14.65 -22.56 4.16
C ALA A 507 -15.35 -21.61 3.18
N LYS A 508 -16.32 -20.78 3.62
CA LYS A 508 -16.93 -19.73 2.79
C LYS A 508 -15.99 -18.53 2.54
N LEU A 509 -15.06 -18.24 3.46
CA LEU A 509 -14.01 -17.22 3.30
C LEU A 509 -12.86 -17.68 2.38
N ILE A 510 -12.62 -18.99 2.27
CA ILE A 510 -11.57 -19.59 1.43
C ILE A 510 -12.06 -19.86 -0.01
N THR A 511 -13.37 -20.03 -0.20
CA THR A 511 -13.98 -20.42 -1.50
C THR A 511 -14.52 -19.24 -2.31
N ALA A 512 -14.29 -17.99 -1.88
CA ALA A 512 -14.78 -16.80 -2.56
C ALA A 512 -13.97 -16.40 -3.82
N ASP A 513 -12.90 -17.14 -4.13
CA ASP A 513 -12.07 -17.04 -5.34
C ASP A 513 -11.79 -18.45 -5.96
N GLY A 514 -12.72 -19.06 -6.72
CA GLY A 514 -12.68 -20.49 -7.19
C GLY A 514 -11.78 -20.77 -8.43
N PRO A 515 -11.62 -22.02 -9.00
CA PRO A 515 -12.38 -23.32 -8.89
C PRO A 515 -11.43 -24.59 -8.79
N PRO A 516 -11.72 -25.89 -9.14
CA PRO A 516 -12.92 -26.72 -9.39
C PRO A 516 -13.02 -28.03 -8.53
N GLN A 517 -14.11 -28.78 -8.77
CA GLN A 517 -14.53 -30.08 -8.21
C GLN A 517 -13.56 -31.26 -8.49
N LEU A 518 -13.42 -32.22 -7.57
CA LEU A 518 -13.88 -33.61 -7.80
C LEU A 518 -13.71 -34.49 -6.54
N ASN A 519 -14.76 -35.29 -6.30
CA ASN A 519 -14.78 -36.44 -5.41
C ASN A 519 -13.71 -37.49 -5.78
N SER A 520 -13.37 -38.29 -4.75
CA SER A 520 -12.93 -39.70 -4.80
C SER A 520 -11.54 -40.00 -5.37
N ILE A 521 -10.61 -40.38 -4.49
CA ILE A 521 -9.80 -41.63 -4.49
C ILE A 521 -8.89 -41.60 -3.23
N GLY A 522 -8.96 -42.63 -2.37
CA GLY A 522 -7.96 -42.92 -1.32
C GLY A 522 -8.48 -43.05 0.12
N GLN A 523 -9.67 -43.60 0.34
CA GLN A 523 -9.90 -44.78 1.18
C GLN A 523 -8.64 -45.47 1.78
N ALA A 524 -8.80 -45.80 3.06
CA ALA A 524 -8.31 -47.03 3.71
C ALA A 524 -6.79 -47.23 3.83
N ALA A 525 -6.24 -46.88 5.00
CA ALA A 525 -5.44 -47.80 5.80
C ALA A 525 -5.19 -47.18 7.19
N MET A 526 -5.27 -48.03 8.22
CA MET A 526 -4.92 -47.78 9.63
C MET A 526 -6.06 -47.16 10.44
N ASN A 527 -6.79 -47.86 11.32
CA ASN A 527 -6.43 -49.02 12.12
C ASN A 527 -7.70 -49.74 12.62
N HIS A 528 -7.63 -51.07 12.67
CA HIS A 528 -8.08 -51.98 13.75
C HIS A 528 -9.26 -51.51 14.65
N GLY A 529 -10.37 -52.23 14.84
CA GLY A 529 -10.76 -53.59 14.52
C GLY A 529 -11.92 -53.97 15.44
N GLY A 530 -12.93 -54.71 14.95
CA GLY A 530 -13.99 -55.23 15.83
C GLY A 530 -15.33 -55.54 15.16
N SER A 531 -15.42 -56.71 14.53
CA SER A 531 -16.57 -57.63 14.57
C SER A 531 -17.96 -57.16 14.13
N ALA A 532 -18.34 -57.50 12.88
CA ALA A 532 -19.46 -58.39 12.54
C ALA A 532 -19.61 -58.42 11.00
N VAL A 533 -19.20 -59.50 10.29
CA VAL A 533 -20.04 -60.65 9.86
C VAL A 533 -21.45 -60.18 9.40
N ASP A 534 -21.91 -60.32 8.15
CA ASP A 534 -21.68 -61.31 7.10
C ASP A 534 -22.06 -60.71 5.73
N ASP A 535 -21.78 -61.46 4.67
CA ASP A 535 -22.40 -61.37 3.34
C ASP A 535 -21.86 -60.34 2.33
N LEU A 536 -20.77 -60.70 1.65
CA LEU A 536 -20.80 -61.20 0.25
C LEU A 536 -19.40 -61.18 -0.36
N THR A 537 -18.85 -62.37 -0.56
CA THR A 537 -17.54 -62.69 -1.13
C THR A 537 -17.59 -62.73 -2.65
N CYS A 538 -16.62 -62.11 -3.33
CA CYS A 538 -16.09 -62.64 -4.58
C CYS A 538 -14.64 -62.18 -4.85
N SER A 539 -13.73 -63.13 -4.64
CA SER A 539 -12.41 -63.38 -5.26
C SER A 539 -11.41 -62.25 -5.54
N SER A 540 -10.25 -62.45 -4.92
CA SER A 540 -8.94 -61.83 -4.99
C SER A 540 -8.16 -62.01 -6.30
N SER A 541 -7.66 -60.90 -6.85
CA SER A 541 -6.28 -60.74 -7.38
C SER A 541 -6.16 -59.34 -8.02
N ASP A 542 -5.07 -58.61 -7.71
CA ASP A 542 -4.60 -57.37 -8.37
C ASP A 542 -4.99 -55.99 -7.81
N LEU A 543 -4.54 -55.60 -6.60
CA LEU A 543 -4.42 -54.17 -6.24
C LEU A 543 -3.21 -53.89 -5.33
N SER A 544 -2.04 -53.69 -5.94
CA SER A 544 -0.87 -53.07 -5.31
C SER A 544 -1.09 -51.57 -5.11
N LEU A 545 -0.94 -51.07 -3.88
CA LEU A 545 -1.04 -49.65 -3.51
C LEU A 545 0.01 -48.78 -4.22
N SER A 546 -0.42 -47.73 -4.92
CA SER A 546 0.43 -46.62 -5.37
C SER A 546 0.27 -45.38 -4.45
N PRO A 547 1.34 -44.66 -4.10
CA PRO A 547 1.32 -43.58 -3.10
C PRO A 547 0.51 -42.34 -3.54
N ILE A 548 -0.31 -41.79 -2.64
CA ILE A 548 -1.03 -40.53 -2.83
C ILE A 548 -0.03 -39.37 -2.86
N THR A 549 0.06 -38.67 -3.99
CA THR A 549 0.96 -37.52 -4.21
C THR A 549 0.18 -36.20 -4.22
N ARG A 550 0.52 -35.25 -3.35
CA ARG A 550 -0.05 -33.88 -3.36
C ARG A 550 0.46 -33.11 -4.58
N VAL A 551 -0.45 -32.50 -5.34
CA VAL A 551 -0.15 -31.65 -6.51
C VAL A 551 -0.35 -30.18 -6.14
N ARG A 552 0.51 -29.28 -6.65
CA ARG A 552 0.35 -27.83 -6.51
C ARG A 552 0.07 -27.23 -7.89
N LEU A 553 -0.92 -26.34 -7.97
CA LEU A 553 -1.19 -25.58 -9.19
C LEU A 553 -0.42 -24.25 -9.13
N ILE A 554 0.38 -23.99 -10.16
CA ILE A 554 1.23 -22.80 -10.25
C ILE A 554 0.85 -22.04 -11.52
N GLN A 555 0.44 -20.79 -11.36
CA GLN A 555 0.13 -19.89 -12.47
C GLN A 555 1.27 -18.89 -12.67
N PHE A 556 1.71 -18.73 -13.92
CA PHE A 556 2.71 -17.75 -14.31
C PHE A 556 2.07 -16.70 -15.19
N GLN A 557 2.26 -15.42 -14.88
CA GLN A 557 1.95 -14.33 -15.79
C GLN A 557 3.19 -14.06 -16.65
N ARG A 558 3.19 -14.57 -17.88
CA ARG A 558 4.32 -14.42 -18.81
C ARG A 558 4.13 -13.14 -19.63
N ASN A 559 4.87 -12.10 -19.29
CA ASN A 559 5.02 -10.90 -20.12
C ASN A 559 6.28 -11.06 -20.97
N THR A 560 6.16 -10.99 -22.30
CA THR A 560 7.28 -10.95 -23.28
C THR A 560 8.13 -12.23 -23.39
N ASP A 561 8.88 -12.37 -24.49
CA ASP A 561 9.64 -13.57 -24.93
C ASP A 561 10.72 -14.09 -23.96
N GLU A 562 10.79 -13.59 -22.73
CA GLU A 562 11.71 -14.08 -21.73
C GLU A 562 11.49 -15.59 -21.49
N PRO A 563 12.54 -16.42 -21.58
CA PRO A 563 12.44 -17.82 -21.19
C PRO A 563 12.10 -17.91 -19.70
N MET A 564 11.31 -18.90 -19.31
CA MET A 564 10.93 -19.10 -17.89
C MET A 564 12.14 -19.23 -16.95
N GLY A 565 13.32 -19.55 -17.50
CA GLY A 565 14.54 -19.76 -16.72
C GLY A 565 14.53 -21.11 -16.02
N ILE A 566 13.94 -22.14 -16.64
CA ILE A 566 13.93 -23.51 -16.10
C ILE A 566 14.51 -24.47 -17.14
N THR A 567 15.12 -25.54 -16.64
CA THR A 567 15.46 -26.72 -17.44
C THR A 567 14.69 -27.90 -16.87
N MET A 568 14.16 -28.75 -17.75
CA MET A 568 13.39 -29.93 -17.40
C MET A 568 14.18 -31.16 -17.82
N LYS A 569 14.11 -32.23 -17.03
CA LYS A 569 14.61 -33.55 -17.38
C LYS A 569 13.49 -34.57 -17.23
N ILE A 570 13.49 -35.59 -18.06
CA ILE A 570 12.61 -36.75 -17.89
C ILE A 570 13.39 -37.78 -17.09
N ASN A 571 12.85 -38.27 -15.98
CA ASN A 571 13.50 -39.34 -15.21
C ASN A 571 13.29 -40.71 -15.89
N GLU A 572 13.92 -41.75 -15.36
CA GLU A 572 13.81 -43.13 -15.89
C GLU A 572 12.36 -43.67 -15.88
N GLU A 573 11.47 -43.07 -15.09
CA GLU A 573 10.04 -43.40 -15.00
C GLU A 573 9.16 -42.60 -15.99
N GLY A 574 9.73 -41.77 -16.87
CA GLY A 574 8.97 -40.97 -17.83
C GLY A 574 8.32 -39.70 -17.25
N LYS A 575 8.65 -39.32 -16.02
CA LYS A 575 8.14 -38.13 -15.33
C LYS A 575 9.01 -36.92 -15.62
N CYS A 576 8.37 -35.79 -15.87
CA CYS A 576 9.05 -34.52 -16.10
C CYS A 576 9.40 -33.83 -14.78
N ILE A 577 10.70 -33.60 -14.52
CA ILE A 577 11.22 -33.00 -13.29
C ILE A 577 11.97 -31.70 -13.62
N ILE A 578 11.80 -30.66 -12.81
CA ILE A 578 12.62 -29.44 -12.90
C ILE A 578 14.06 -29.77 -12.50
N ALA A 579 14.99 -29.70 -13.46
CA ALA A 579 16.40 -30.07 -13.28
C ALA A 579 17.27 -28.91 -12.76
N ARG A 580 16.97 -27.68 -13.18
CA ARG A 580 17.68 -26.46 -12.77
C ARG A 580 16.80 -25.25 -12.99
N ILE A 581 16.89 -24.28 -12.08
CA ILE A 581 16.32 -22.95 -12.24
C ILE A 581 17.49 -21.99 -12.50
N MET A 582 17.42 -21.28 -13.61
CA MET A 582 18.40 -20.27 -14.02
C MET A 582 18.23 -19.03 -13.15
N HIS A 583 19.26 -18.72 -12.37
CA HIS A 583 19.30 -17.53 -11.51
C HIS A 583 19.01 -16.28 -12.35
N GLY A 584 18.10 -15.43 -11.86
CA GLY A 584 17.65 -14.22 -12.55
C GLY A 584 16.52 -14.40 -13.58
N GLY A 585 16.17 -15.63 -13.99
CA GLY A 585 15.04 -15.88 -14.88
C GLY A 585 13.67 -15.70 -14.22
N MET A 586 12.60 -15.67 -15.00
CA MET A 586 11.22 -15.43 -14.52
C MET A 586 10.82 -16.30 -13.31
N VAL A 587 11.06 -17.61 -13.37
CA VAL A 587 10.73 -18.55 -12.28
C VAL A 587 11.59 -18.30 -11.04
N HIS A 588 12.87 -17.95 -11.21
CA HIS A 588 13.74 -17.59 -10.09
C HIS A 588 13.25 -16.33 -9.37
N ARG A 589 12.77 -15.31 -10.13
CA ARG A 589 12.25 -14.07 -9.56
C ARG A 589 10.90 -14.26 -8.86
N GLN A 590 10.07 -15.22 -9.33
CA GLN A 590 8.77 -15.50 -8.73
C GLN A 590 8.82 -16.52 -7.59
N GLY A 591 9.84 -17.39 -7.53
CA GLY A 591 10.01 -18.39 -6.46
C GLY A 591 8.93 -19.47 -6.42
N THR A 592 8.23 -19.73 -7.53
CA THR A 592 7.04 -20.58 -7.55
C THR A 592 7.32 -22.05 -7.86
N LEU A 593 8.36 -22.36 -8.64
CA LEU A 593 8.87 -23.72 -8.86
C LEU A 593 10.22 -23.88 -8.17
N HIS A 594 10.53 -25.12 -7.77
CA HIS A 594 11.79 -25.51 -7.17
C HIS A 594 12.48 -26.60 -8.00
N VAL A 595 13.80 -26.68 -7.89
CA VAL A 595 14.56 -27.80 -8.46
C VAL A 595 14.12 -29.09 -7.77
N GLY A 596 13.70 -30.09 -8.55
CA GLY A 596 13.14 -31.35 -8.04
C GLY A 596 11.62 -31.47 -8.15
N ASP A 597 10.90 -30.39 -8.45
CA ASP A 597 9.44 -30.46 -8.64
C ASP A 597 9.08 -31.33 -9.86
N GLU A 598 8.10 -32.23 -9.68
CA GLU A 598 7.51 -33.04 -10.76
C GLU A 598 6.39 -32.23 -11.43
N VAL A 599 6.59 -31.86 -12.70
CA VAL A 599 5.55 -31.22 -13.51
C VAL A 599 4.70 -32.32 -14.12
N ARG A 600 3.44 -32.46 -13.67
CA ARG A 600 2.51 -33.48 -14.17
C ARG A 600 1.65 -33.02 -15.33
N GLU A 601 1.24 -31.76 -15.31
CA GLU A 601 0.37 -31.16 -16.32
C GLU A 601 0.78 -29.72 -16.57
N ILE A 602 0.61 -29.28 -17.81
CA ILE A 602 0.82 -27.90 -18.22
C ILE A 602 -0.43 -27.47 -19.02
N ASN A 603 -1.25 -26.57 -18.45
CA ASN A 603 -2.53 -26.11 -19.03
C ASN A 603 -3.47 -27.25 -19.48
N GLY A 604 -3.61 -28.27 -18.64
CA GLY A 604 -4.48 -29.44 -18.89
C GLY A 604 -3.88 -30.51 -19.81
N ILE A 605 -2.63 -30.35 -20.27
CA ILE A 605 -1.91 -31.36 -21.07
C ILE A 605 -0.95 -32.12 -20.16
N SER A 606 -1.11 -33.43 -20.05
CA SER A 606 -0.21 -34.29 -19.27
C SER A 606 1.21 -34.27 -19.84
N THR A 607 2.21 -34.20 -18.97
CA THR A 607 3.64 -34.21 -19.34
C THR A 607 4.26 -35.60 -19.35
N THR A 608 3.53 -36.63 -18.90
CA THR A 608 4.04 -37.99 -18.78
C THR A 608 4.38 -38.57 -20.16
N ASN A 609 5.57 -39.16 -20.31
CA ASN A 609 6.08 -39.72 -21.58
C ASN A 609 6.19 -38.73 -22.77
N GLU A 610 6.14 -37.41 -22.52
CA GLU A 610 6.33 -36.41 -23.57
C GLU A 610 7.81 -36.04 -23.73
N SER A 611 8.27 -35.94 -24.98
CA SER A 611 9.64 -35.47 -25.29
C SER A 611 9.91 -34.07 -24.72
N VAL A 612 11.14 -33.80 -24.30
CA VAL A 612 11.54 -32.47 -23.80
C VAL A 612 11.27 -31.39 -24.85
N GLU A 613 11.42 -31.71 -26.14
CA GLU A 613 11.15 -30.81 -27.26
C GLU A 613 9.65 -30.45 -27.38
N LYS A 614 8.75 -31.39 -27.07
CA LYS A 614 7.30 -31.13 -27.08
C LYS A 614 6.87 -30.35 -25.84
N LEU A 615 7.43 -30.65 -24.67
CA LEU A 615 7.21 -29.86 -23.44
C LEU A 615 7.72 -28.42 -23.59
N GLN A 616 8.90 -28.25 -24.21
CA GLN A 616 9.44 -26.94 -24.55
C GLN A 616 8.58 -26.20 -25.57
N ARG A 617 7.93 -26.90 -26.51
CA ARG A 617 6.96 -26.29 -27.44
C ARG A 617 5.68 -25.90 -26.71
N LEU A 618 5.13 -26.76 -25.87
CA LEU A 618 3.97 -26.47 -25.03
C LEU A 618 4.23 -25.21 -24.18
N LEU A 619 5.30 -25.16 -23.39
CA LEU A 619 5.63 -23.96 -22.61
C LEU A 619 5.86 -22.70 -23.45
N ARG A 620 6.23 -22.85 -24.74
CA ARG A 620 6.42 -21.73 -25.68
C ARG A 620 5.11 -21.24 -26.28
N ASP A 621 4.19 -22.16 -26.57
CA ASP A 621 2.89 -21.89 -27.21
C ASP A 621 1.84 -21.38 -26.21
N LEU A 622 2.06 -21.53 -24.90
CA LEU A 622 1.15 -21.11 -23.83
C LEU A 622 1.16 -19.59 -23.57
N ARG A 623 0.89 -18.81 -24.62
CA ARG A 623 0.45 -17.42 -24.50
C ARG A 623 -0.99 -17.45 -23.95
N GLY A 624 -1.18 -17.09 -22.68
CA GLY A 624 -2.52 -17.02 -22.09
C GLY A 624 -3.43 -16.10 -22.92
N SER A 625 -4.60 -16.60 -23.33
CA SER A 625 -5.60 -15.80 -24.04
C SER A 625 -6.19 -14.77 -23.07
N VAL A 626 -5.85 -13.50 -23.25
CA VAL A 626 -6.33 -12.41 -22.38
C VAL A 626 -7.51 -11.73 -23.06
N TYR A 627 -8.65 -11.71 -22.37
CA TYR A 627 -9.84 -10.98 -22.80
C TYR A 627 -10.02 -9.75 -21.92
N VAL A 628 -10.32 -8.62 -22.53
CA VAL A 628 -10.49 -7.34 -21.82
C VAL A 628 -11.78 -6.66 -22.26
N ARG A 629 -12.44 -5.98 -21.32
CA ARG A 629 -13.55 -5.06 -21.55
C ARG A 629 -13.01 -3.64 -21.64
N ALA A 630 -13.24 -2.98 -22.77
CA ALA A 630 -12.85 -1.58 -22.96
C ALA A 630 -13.60 -0.67 -21.98
N GLN A 631 -12.90 0.21 -21.27
CA GLN A 631 -13.50 1.19 -20.35
C GLN A 631 -13.58 2.59 -20.97
N PHE A 632 -13.22 2.74 -22.24
CA PHE A 632 -13.23 4.00 -22.98
C PHE A 632 -13.56 3.76 -24.45
N ASP A 633 -13.93 4.82 -25.17
CA ASP A 633 -14.15 4.79 -26.61
C ASP A 633 -12.83 5.04 -27.35
N TYR A 634 -12.58 4.27 -28.40
CA TYR A 634 -11.39 4.44 -29.24
C TYR A 634 -11.76 4.44 -30.72
N ASP A 635 -11.36 5.51 -31.40
CA ASP A 635 -11.48 5.67 -32.84
C ASP A 635 -10.09 5.92 -33.46
N PRO A 636 -9.52 4.93 -34.16
CA PRO A 636 -8.23 5.06 -34.83
C PRO A 636 -8.15 6.20 -35.85
N SER A 637 -9.30 6.67 -36.39
CA SER A 637 -9.32 7.74 -37.39
C SER A 637 -9.01 9.12 -36.79
N HIS A 638 -9.21 9.28 -35.47
CA HIS A 638 -8.95 10.51 -34.72
C HIS A 638 -7.62 10.47 -33.94
N ASP A 639 -6.80 9.42 -34.13
CA ASP A 639 -5.59 9.19 -33.36
C ASP A 639 -4.33 9.49 -34.16
N ASP A 640 -3.73 10.67 -33.91
CA ASP A 640 -2.50 11.09 -34.55
C ASP A 640 -1.27 10.22 -34.21
N LEU A 641 -1.36 9.36 -33.19
CA LEU A 641 -0.23 8.55 -32.71
C LEU A 641 -0.23 7.13 -33.29
N ILE A 642 -1.34 6.69 -33.90
CA ILE A 642 -1.41 5.34 -34.45
C ILE A 642 -0.47 5.20 -35.66
N PRO A 643 0.38 4.16 -35.73
CA PRO A 643 1.31 4.00 -36.85
C PRO A 643 0.61 3.86 -38.21
N CYS A 644 -0.58 3.25 -38.22
CA CYS A 644 -1.36 2.98 -39.42
C CYS A 644 -2.86 2.97 -39.03
N PRO A 645 -3.62 4.05 -39.29
CA PRO A 645 -5.04 4.15 -38.94
C PRO A 645 -5.87 2.98 -39.48
N GLN A 646 -5.54 2.46 -40.67
CA GLN A 646 -6.22 1.33 -41.31
C GLN A 646 -6.02 -0.01 -40.56
N ALA A 647 -4.97 -0.09 -39.72
CA ALA A 647 -4.71 -1.27 -38.90
C ALA A 647 -5.35 -1.17 -37.51
N GLY A 648 -5.89 -0.01 -37.14
CA GLY A 648 -6.53 0.19 -35.84
C GLY A 648 -7.90 -0.47 -35.77
N ILE A 649 -8.25 -1.01 -34.61
CA ILE A 649 -9.60 -1.53 -34.35
C ILE A 649 -10.38 -0.47 -33.58
N PRO A 650 -11.45 0.11 -34.15
CA PRO A 650 -12.36 0.95 -33.39
C PRO A 650 -13.14 0.10 -32.38
N PHE A 651 -13.35 0.62 -31.18
CA PHE A 651 -14.18 -0.02 -30.16
C PHE A 651 -14.88 1.03 -29.30
N ARG A 652 -15.99 0.63 -28.69
CA ARG A 652 -16.73 1.46 -27.75
C ARG A 652 -16.55 0.95 -26.33
N THR A 653 -16.79 1.83 -25.37
CA THR A 653 -16.86 1.52 -23.94
C THR A 653 -17.83 0.35 -23.73
N GLY A 654 -17.34 -0.71 -23.08
CA GLY A 654 -18.06 -1.94 -22.81
C GLY A 654 -17.81 -3.09 -23.80
N ASP A 655 -17.20 -2.83 -24.96
CA ASP A 655 -16.83 -3.86 -25.94
C ASP A 655 -15.79 -4.83 -25.38
N ILE A 656 -15.83 -6.09 -25.82
CA ILE A 656 -14.87 -7.13 -25.45
C ILE A 656 -13.84 -7.31 -26.55
N LEU A 657 -12.57 -7.26 -26.16
CA LEU A 657 -11.41 -7.44 -27.02
C LEU A 657 -10.61 -8.65 -26.55
N HIS A 658 -10.08 -9.42 -27.49
CA HIS A 658 -9.13 -10.50 -27.21
C HIS A 658 -7.73 -10.04 -27.61
N VAL A 659 -6.85 -9.88 -26.61
CA VAL A 659 -5.47 -9.43 -26.78
C VAL A 659 -4.64 -10.60 -27.29
N ILE A 660 -4.14 -10.46 -28.52
CA ILE A 660 -3.36 -11.48 -29.25
C ILE A 660 -1.85 -11.30 -28.98
N SER A 661 -1.37 -10.06 -28.96
CA SER A 661 0.02 -9.73 -28.67
C SER A 661 0.12 -8.42 -27.90
N LYS A 662 1.06 -8.38 -26.94
CA LYS A 662 1.44 -7.22 -26.14
C LYS A 662 2.90 -6.81 -26.43
N ASP A 663 3.44 -7.26 -27.56
CA ASP A 663 4.88 -7.17 -27.85
C ASP A 663 5.34 -5.72 -28.08
N ASP A 664 4.47 -4.86 -28.61
CA ASP A 664 4.68 -3.42 -28.67
C ASP A 664 4.12 -2.75 -27.40
N TYR A 665 4.97 -1.99 -26.73
CA TYR A 665 4.68 -1.30 -25.47
C TYR A 665 3.54 -0.28 -25.59
N ASN A 666 3.36 0.34 -26.75
CA ASN A 666 2.35 1.36 -27.00
C ASN A 666 1.11 0.81 -27.73
N TRP A 667 1.29 -0.23 -28.56
CA TRP A 667 0.25 -0.72 -29.46
C TRP A 667 0.05 -2.23 -29.35
N TRP A 668 -0.97 -2.64 -28.59
CA TRP A 668 -1.32 -4.06 -28.50
C TRP A 668 -2.03 -4.52 -29.76
N GLN A 669 -1.82 -5.78 -30.14
CA GLN A 669 -2.61 -6.42 -31.18
C GLN A 669 -3.77 -7.14 -30.52
N ALA A 670 -4.98 -6.82 -30.94
CA ALA A 670 -6.20 -7.46 -30.44
C ALA A 670 -7.15 -7.79 -31.57
N ARG A 671 -8.21 -8.53 -31.26
CA ARG A 671 -9.39 -8.70 -32.12
C ARG A 671 -10.63 -8.27 -31.35
N HIS A 672 -11.59 -7.67 -32.03
CA HIS A 672 -12.93 -7.43 -31.48
C HIS A 672 -13.67 -8.76 -31.33
N VAL A 673 -14.32 -8.98 -30.18
CA VAL A 673 -15.00 -10.24 -29.84
C VAL A 673 -16.52 -10.04 -29.71
N ALA A 674 -16.95 -9.02 -28.97
CA ALA A 674 -18.35 -8.73 -28.71
C ALA A 674 -18.56 -7.23 -28.47
N SER A 675 -19.70 -6.70 -28.91
CA SER A 675 -20.08 -5.31 -28.65
C SER A 675 -20.90 -5.18 -27.37
N PHE A 676 -20.83 -4.01 -26.73
CA PHE A 676 -21.73 -3.64 -25.64
C PHE A 676 -23.21 -3.67 -26.10
N PRO A 677 -24.16 -4.22 -25.31
CA PRO A 677 -23.99 -4.85 -24.01
C PRO A 677 -23.42 -6.27 -24.09
N SER A 678 -22.41 -6.54 -23.26
CA SER A 678 -21.57 -7.75 -23.33
C SER A 678 -22.18 -8.95 -22.57
N PHE A 679 -23.47 -9.23 -22.78
CA PHE A 679 -24.12 -10.46 -22.32
C PHE A 679 -25.19 -10.91 -23.31
N GLY A 680 -25.66 -12.15 -23.19
CA GLY A 680 -26.64 -12.70 -24.14
C GLY A 680 -25.99 -13.33 -25.38
N PRO A 681 -26.79 -13.76 -26.38
CA PRO A 681 -26.28 -14.46 -27.56
C PRO A 681 -25.33 -13.61 -28.42
N SER A 682 -25.42 -12.27 -28.39
CA SER A 682 -24.46 -11.35 -29.02
C SER A 682 -23.06 -11.37 -28.37
N SER A 683 -22.92 -12.00 -27.19
CA SER A 683 -21.63 -12.22 -26.54
C SER A 683 -20.88 -13.47 -27.04
N THR A 684 -21.46 -14.21 -27.99
CA THR A 684 -20.73 -15.30 -28.63
C THR A 684 -19.60 -14.71 -29.46
N PRO A 685 -18.34 -15.12 -29.23
CA PRO A 685 -17.28 -14.84 -30.20
C PRO A 685 -17.83 -15.33 -31.53
N ALA A 686 -17.88 -14.47 -32.54
CA ALA A 686 -18.37 -14.84 -33.86
C ALA A 686 -17.75 -16.19 -34.22
N GLN A 687 -18.56 -17.25 -34.15
CA GLN A 687 -18.10 -18.55 -34.61
C GLN A 687 -17.76 -18.30 -36.06
N CYS A 688 -16.51 -18.54 -36.39
CA CYS A 688 -15.89 -18.33 -37.68
C CYS A 688 -16.53 -19.30 -38.70
N ASN A 689 -17.81 -19.09 -39.01
CA ASN A 689 -18.57 -19.79 -40.02
C ASN A 689 -18.68 -18.88 -41.24
N SER A 690 -17.52 -18.47 -41.75
CA SER A 690 -17.23 -17.97 -43.10
C SER A 690 -15.79 -17.41 -43.05
N GLY A 691 -15.01 -17.67 -44.09
CA GLY A 691 -13.54 -17.61 -44.11
C GLY A 691 -12.88 -16.23 -44.00
N THR A 692 -13.39 -15.34 -43.16
CA THR A 692 -12.75 -14.08 -42.79
C THR A 692 -12.45 -14.13 -41.30
N THR A 693 -11.30 -14.71 -40.94
CA THR A 693 -10.68 -14.44 -39.64
C THR A 693 -10.56 -12.93 -39.52
N SER A 694 -11.34 -12.31 -38.62
CA SER A 694 -11.16 -10.91 -38.22
C SER A 694 -9.69 -10.73 -37.88
N LEU A 695 -8.96 -10.04 -38.76
CA LEU A 695 -7.53 -9.84 -38.58
C LEU A 695 -7.30 -9.12 -37.26
N ALA A 696 -6.20 -9.48 -36.60
CA ALA A 696 -5.71 -8.70 -35.50
C ALA A 696 -5.45 -7.27 -35.98
N GLY A 697 -5.79 -6.30 -35.15
CA GLY A 697 -5.50 -4.90 -35.39
C GLY A 697 -4.99 -4.23 -34.12
N LEU A 698 -4.55 -2.99 -34.26
CA LEU A 698 -3.88 -2.23 -33.23
C LEU A 698 -4.90 -1.55 -32.31
N ILE A 699 -4.68 -1.70 -31.02
CA ILE A 699 -5.34 -0.94 -29.95
C ILE A 699 -4.26 -0.29 -29.07
N PRO A 700 -4.52 0.87 -28.45
CA PRO A 700 -3.56 1.46 -27.54
C PRO A 700 -3.32 0.52 -26.34
N SER A 701 -2.09 0.43 -25.86
CA SER A 701 -1.81 -0.25 -24.60
C SER A 701 -2.43 0.52 -23.42
N PRO A 702 -2.68 -0.13 -22.26
CA PRO A 702 -3.06 0.56 -21.03
C PRO A 702 -2.12 1.73 -20.74
N GLU A 703 -0.81 1.53 -20.87
CA GLU A 703 0.20 2.55 -20.61
C GLU A 703 0.09 3.75 -21.55
N LEU A 704 -0.20 3.52 -22.84
CA LEU A 704 -0.44 4.58 -23.81
C LEU A 704 -1.74 5.33 -23.50
N GLN A 705 -2.80 4.62 -23.12
CA GLN A 705 -4.09 5.23 -22.79
C GLN A 705 -4.04 6.04 -21.48
N GLU A 706 -3.31 5.55 -20.48
CA GLU A 706 -3.03 6.29 -19.24
C GLU A 706 -2.27 7.57 -19.54
N TRP A 707 -1.25 7.49 -20.40
CA TRP A 707 -0.49 8.66 -20.85
C TRP A 707 -1.39 9.68 -21.56
N ARG A 708 -2.30 9.24 -22.44
CA ARG A 708 -3.26 10.11 -23.13
C ARG A 708 -4.21 10.80 -22.17
N THR A 709 -4.82 10.03 -21.28
CA THR A 709 -5.79 10.54 -20.31
C THR A 709 -5.13 11.53 -19.35
N ALA A 710 -3.91 11.24 -18.89
CA ALA A 710 -3.12 12.17 -18.09
C ALA A 710 -2.79 13.46 -18.87
N CYS A 711 -2.41 13.36 -20.15
CA CYS A 711 -2.13 14.53 -20.99
C CYS A 711 -3.39 15.40 -21.22
N LEU A 712 -4.55 14.77 -21.46
CA LEU A 712 -5.84 15.47 -21.60
C LEU A 712 -6.24 16.15 -20.30
N ALA A 713 -6.11 15.48 -19.15
CA ALA A 713 -6.36 16.09 -17.84
C ALA A 713 -5.46 17.31 -17.59
N MET A 714 -4.21 17.27 -18.06
CA MET A 714 -3.32 18.42 -18.04
C MET A 714 -3.76 19.52 -19.02
N GLU A 715 -4.24 19.19 -20.23
CA GLU A 715 -4.70 20.18 -21.22
C GLU A 715 -6.03 20.85 -20.82
N HIS A 716 -6.97 20.13 -20.21
CA HIS A 716 -8.18 20.72 -19.62
C HIS A 716 -7.84 21.67 -18.47
N ALA A 717 -6.78 21.39 -17.72
CA ALA A 717 -6.24 22.35 -16.75
C ALA A 717 -5.61 23.59 -17.43
N LYS A 718 -5.22 23.53 -18.72
CA LYS A 718 -4.73 24.69 -19.49
C LYS A 718 -5.85 25.52 -20.10
N SER A 719 -6.99 24.95 -20.48
CA SER A 719 -8.11 25.75 -21.05
C SER A 719 -8.73 26.72 -20.04
N THR A 720 -8.61 26.43 -18.75
CA THR A 720 -9.01 27.34 -17.66
C THR A 720 -7.95 28.45 -17.43
N PHE A 721 -6.76 28.37 -18.06
CA PHE A 721 -5.64 29.30 -17.90
C PHE A 721 -4.89 29.54 -19.23
N PRO A 722 -5.19 30.61 -20.01
CA PRO A 722 -4.71 30.82 -21.40
C PRO A 722 -3.19 31.12 -21.59
N CYS A 723 -2.32 30.74 -20.66
CA CYS A 723 -0.90 31.13 -20.60
C CYS A 723 0.08 30.03 -21.05
N LEU A 724 -0.38 28.80 -21.34
CA LEU A 724 0.52 27.66 -21.58
C LEU A 724 0.84 27.43 -23.07
N SER A 725 1.85 28.12 -23.60
CA SER A 725 2.42 27.84 -24.92
C SER A 725 3.67 26.94 -24.81
N ILE A 726 3.47 25.62 -24.86
CA ILE A 726 4.56 24.65 -25.08
C ILE A 726 4.55 24.23 -26.54
N SER A 727 5.66 24.42 -27.23
CA SER A 727 5.82 24.16 -28.66
C SER A 727 5.69 22.66 -29.01
N LYS A 728 4.96 22.38 -30.11
CA LYS A 728 4.67 21.03 -30.63
C LYS A 728 5.90 20.11 -30.81
N ARG A 729 7.10 20.68 -30.96
CA ARG A 729 8.35 19.93 -31.21
C ARG A 729 8.97 19.24 -29.98
N LYS A 730 8.56 19.57 -28.74
CA LYS A 730 9.14 18.94 -27.53
C LYS A 730 8.33 17.77 -26.95
N ARG A 731 7.16 17.43 -27.53
CA ARG A 731 6.26 16.37 -27.04
C ARG A 731 6.86 14.95 -27.09
N HIS A 732 7.79 14.67 -28.01
CA HIS A 732 8.32 13.30 -28.23
C HIS A 732 9.49 12.92 -27.31
N GLN A 733 10.19 13.88 -26.69
CA GLN A 733 11.35 13.61 -25.83
C GLN A 733 11.05 13.73 -24.33
N PHE A 734 9.95 14.38 -23.94
CA PHE A 734 9.56 14.57 -22.54
C PHE A 734 8.83 13.36 -21.91
N GLY A 735 8.39 12.38 -22.72
CA GLY A 735 7.55 11.27 -22.28
C GLY A 735 8.27 10.07 -21.63
N LYS A 736 9.60 9.93 -21.78
CA LYS A 736 10.31 8.69 -21.39
C LYS A 736 10.70 8.59 -19.91
N HIS A 737 10.68 9.69 -19.15
CA HIS A 737 11.18 9.71 -17.76
C HIS A 737 10.13 10.04 -16.69
N PHE A 738 8.96 10.60 -17.04
CA PHE A 738 7.96 11.02 -16.04
C PHE A 738 6.95 9.92 -15.64
N PHE A 739 6.76 8.87 -16.45
CA PHE A 739 5.71 7.87 -16.26
C PHE A 739 6.17 6.58 -15.56
N LYS A 740 7.40 6.53 -15.02
CA LYS A 740 7.85 5.38 -14.20
C LYS A 740 7.22 5.32 -12.80
N SER A 741 6.51 6.36 -12.37
CA SER A 741 5.82 6.37 -11.08
C SER A 741 4.41 5.77 -11.23
N ARG A 742 4.32 4.43 -11.17
CA ARG A 742 3.04 3.67 -11.15
C ARG A 742 2.02 4.22 -10.14
N SER A 743 2.50 4.83 -9.05
CA SER A 743 1.67 5.36 -7.96
C SER A 743 0.82 6.61 -8.31
N ILE A 744 1.09 7.31 -9.43
CA ILE A 744 0.23 8.39 -9.96
C ILE A 744 -0.91 7.82 -10.79
N ILE A 745 -0.61 6.76 -11.53
CA ILE A 745 -1.52 6.12 -12.47
C ILE A 745 -2.55 5.27 -11.73
N ASP A 746 -2.12 4.49 -10.74
CA ASP A 746 -3.00 3.62 -9.92
C ASP A 746 -4.02 4.41 -9.07
N ARG A 747 -3.91 5.74 -8.99
CA ARG A 747 -4.77 6.61 -8.16
C ARG A 747 -5.65 7.59 -8.94
N LEU A 748 -5.39 7.75 -10.22
CA LEU A 748 -6.36 8.31 -11.14
C LEU A 748 -7.23 7.10 -11.53
N ASP A 749 -8.55 7.13 -11.36
CA ASP A 749 -9.46 6.08 -11.88
C ASP A 749 -9.40 6.12 -13.43
N LEU A 750 -8.25 5.74 -14.01
CA LEU A 750 -7.97 5.82 -15.43
C LEU A 750 -8.64 4.63 -16.09
N ALA A 751 -9.76 4.94 -16.76
CA ALA A 751 -10.50 3.98 -17.54
C ALA A 751 -9.66 3.51 -18.75
N THR A 752 -9.04 2.33 -18.62
CA THR A 752 -8.32 1.64 -19.70
C THR A 752 -9.06 0.37 -20.12
N TYR A 753 -8.66 -0.78 -19.58
CA TYR A 753 -9.17 -2.10 -19.90
C TYR A 753 -9.38 -2.88 -18.61
N GLU A 754 -10.53 -3.53 -18.47
CA GLU A 754 -10.81 -4.44 -17.36
C GLU A 754 -10.67 -5.88 -17.85
N GLU A 755 -9.80 -6.67 -17.24
CA GLU A 755 -9.67 -8.08 -17.62
C GLU A 755 -10.95 -8.83 -17.26
N VAL A 756 -11.50 -9.56 -18.24
CA VAL A 756 -12.80 -10.26 -18.09
C VAL A 756 -12.72 -11.71 -18.48
N VAL A 757 -13.56 -12.52 -17.85
CA VAL A 757 -13.79 -13.92 -18.20
C VAL A 757 -15.25 -14.13 -18.55
N ARG A 758 -15.50 -15.01 -19.53
CA ARG A 758 -16.85 -15.39 -19.92
C ARG A 758 -17.29 -16.61 -19.13
N LEU A 759 -18.31 -16.46 -18.30
CA LEU A 759 -18.95 -17.58 -17.63
C LEU A 759 -20.26 -17.96 -18.34
N PRO A 760 -20.58 -19.27 -18.48
CA PRO A 760 -21.82 -19.71 -19.11
C PRO A 760 -23.05 -19.30 -18.30
N THR A 761 -22.91 -19.24 -16.97
CA THR A 761 -23.95 -18.82 -16.02
C THR A 761 -23.28 -18.05 -14.90
N PHE A 762 -23.86 -16.91 -14.51
CA PHE A 762 -23.40 -16.13 -13.36
C PHE A 762 -24.59 -15.46 -12.66
N ARG A 763 -24.66 -15.58 -11.32
CA ARG A 763 -25.76 -15.03 -10.53
C ARG A 763 -25.38 -13.67 -9.99
N ARG A 764 -26.03 -12.62 -10.48
CA ARG A 764 -25.93 -11.25 -9.93
C ARG A 764 -26.78 -11.15 -8.66
N LYS A 765 -26.23 -10.57 -7.59
CA LYS A 765 -26.91 -10.42 -6.29
C LYS A 765 -27.53 -9.04 -6.08
N THR A 766 -27.01 -8.02 -6.76
CA THR A 766 -27.49 -6.64 -6.65
C THR A 766 -27.89 -6.11 -8.04
N LEU A 767 -29.03 -5.44 -8.14
CA LEU A 767 -29.46 -4.67 -9.31
C LEU A 767 -29.34 -3.19 -8.98
N VAL A 768 -28.49 -2.46 -9.70
CA VAL A 768 -28.26 -1.03 -9.47
C VAL A 768 -28.92 -0.22 -10.59
N LEU A 769 -29.81 0.69 -10.23
CA LEU A 769 -30.50 1.61 -11.14
C LEU A 769 -29.85 3.00 -11.03
N LEU A 770 -29.04 3.37 -12.02
CA LEU A 770 -28.44 4.70 -12.15
C LEU A 770 -29.18 5.54 -13.19
N GLY A 771 -29.05 6.86 -13.11
CA GLY A 771 -29.72 7.80 -14.01
C GLY A 771 -29.90 9.16 -13.34
N ALA A 772 -30.16 10.19 -14.15
CA ALA A 772 -30.37 11.54 -13.66
C ALA A 772 -31.54 11.62 -12.66
N ASN A 773 -31.54 12.66 -11.84
CA ASN A 773 -32.66 12.92 -10.97
C ASN A 773 -33.94 13.19 -11.80
N GLY A 774 -35.03 12.51 -11.44
CA GLY A 774 -36.32 12.63 -12.15
C GLY A 774 -36.61 11.57 -13.24
N VAL A 775 -35.64 10.75 -13.67
CA VAL A 775 -35.86 9.75 -14.75
C VAL A 775 -36.75 8.55 -14.37
N GLY A 776 -37.34 8.53 -13.17
CA GLY A 776 -38.28 7.48 -12.75
C GLY A 776 -37.67 6.28 -11.99
N ARG A 777 -36.37 6.31 -11.62
CA ARG A 777 -35.67 5.22 -10.90
C ARG A 777 -36.44 4.69 -9.69
N ARG A 778 -36.95 5.60 -8.84
CA ARG A 778 -37.73 5.26 -7.64
C ARG A 778 -39.03 4.53 -7.97
N HIS A 779 -39.73 4.94 -9.02
CA HIS A 779 -40.98 4.30 -9.45
C HIS A 779 -40.69 2.91 -10.01
N ILE A 780 -39.71 2.78 -10.90
CA ILE A 780 -39.26 1.49 -11.45
C ILE A 780 -38.93 0.50 -10.33
N LYS A 781 -38.08 0.93 -9.38
CA LYS A 781 -37.70 0.15 -8.20
C LYS A 781 -38.91 -0.34 -7.41
N ASN A 782 -39.80 0.58 -7.04
CA ASN A 782 -40.97 0.25 -6.21
C ASN A 782 -41.90 -0.73 -6.94
N THR A 783 -42.14 -0.52 -8.23
CA THR A 783 -42.99 -1.41 -9.03
C THR A 783 -42.39 -2.81 -9.16
N LEU A 784 -41.07 -2.93 -9.36
CA LEU A 784 -40.40 -4.24 -9.42
C LEU A 784 -40.50 -5.00 -8.08
N ILE A 785 -40.32 -4.31 -6.95
CA ILE A 785 -40.45 -4.91 -5.61
C ILE A 785 -41.91 -5.32 -5.32
N GLN A 786 -42.88 -4.50 -5.72
CA GLN A 786 -44.30 -4.80 -5.52
C GLN A 786 -44.78 -5.96 -6.39
N ARG A 787 -44.30 -6.08 -7.63
CA ARG A 787 -44.67 -7.16 -8.55
C ARG A 787 -44.02 -8.50 -8.17
N HIS A 788 -42.78 -8.49 -7.69
CA HIS A 788 -42.00 -9.70 -7.37
C HIS A 788 -41.32 -9.62 -5.98
N PRO A 789 -42.09 -9.52 -4.88
CA PRO A 789 -41.56 -9.34 -3.52
C PRO A 789 -40.74 -10.55 -3.01
N GLU A 790 -40.91 -11.72 -3.61
CA GLU A 790 -40.13 -12.93 -3.37
C GLU A 790 -38.73 -12.85 -4.00
N ARG A 791 -38.56 -12.06 -5.06
CA ARG A 791 -37.31 -11.95 -5.83
C ARG A 791 -36.49 -10.73 -5.45
N TYR A 792 -37.14 -9.60 -5.19
CA TYR A 792 -36.48 -8.31 -4.99
C TYR A 792 -36.73 -7.75 -3.60
N ALA A 793 -35.73 -7.04 -3.06
CA ALA A 793 -35.88 -6.24 -1.85
C ALA A 793 -35.01 -4.99 -1.92
N TYR A 794 -35.43 -3.95 -1.21
CA TYR A 794 -34.67 -2.72 -1.01
C TYR A 794 -34.05 -2.72 0.39
N PRO A 795 -32.77 -2.32 0.57
CA PRO A 795 -32.19 -2.23 1.90
C PRO A 795 -32.86 -1.11 2.70
N ILE A 796 -33.42 -1.47 3.84
CA ILE A 796 -34.03 -0.52 4.77
C ILE A 796 -32.92 0.42 5.31
N PRO A 797 -33.02 1.73 5.08
CA PRO A 797 -32.00 2.69 5.50
C PRO A 797 -32.04 2.89 7.03
N HIS A 798 -30.91 3.31 7.58
CA HIS A 798 -30.79 3.74 8.98
C HIS A 798 -30.99 5.25 9.07
N THR A 799 -31.55 5.73 10.19
CA THR A 799 -31.72 7.16 10.45
C THR A 799 -31.53 7.51 11.91
N THR A 800 -31.04 8.72 12.16
CA THR A 800 -30.97 9.32 13.51
C THR A 800 -32.21 10.11 13.90
N ARG A 801 -33.20 10.19 12.99
CA ARG A 801 -34.48 10.83 13.27
C ARG A 801 -35.31 9.95 14.21
N PRO A 802 -36.00 10.50 15.22
CA PRO A 802 -36.93 9.71 16.01
C PRO A 802 -38.10 9.14 15.17
N PRO A 803 -38.60 7.93 15.50
CA PRO A 803 -39.73 7.33 14.80
C PRO A 803 -41.00 8.17 14.93
N ARG A 804 -41.76 8.32 13.84
CA ARG A 804 -43.13 8.87 13.86
C ARG A 804 -44.10 7.83 14.42
N ARG A 805 -45.32 8.27 14.77
CA ARG A 805 -46.35 7.45 15.45
C ARG A 805 -46.75 6.18 14.68
N ASP A 806 -46.55 6.20 13.38
CA ASP A 806 -46.90 5.21 12.38
C ASP A 806 -45.68 4.46 11.81
N GLU A 807 -44.47 4.77 12.26
CA GLU A 807 -43.23 4.15 11.79
C GLU A 807 -42.77 3.04 12.73
N ILE A 808 -42.50 1.87 12.15
CA ILE A 808 -41.98 0.69 12.87
C ILE A 808 -40.48 0.52 12.56
N ASP A 809 -39.69 0.39 13.62
CA ASP A 809 -38.25 0.09 13.54
C ASP A 809 -37.99 -1.23 12.82
N GLY A 810 -37.01 -1.22 11.90
CA GLY A 810 -36.69 -2.35 11.05
C GLY A 810 -37.71 -2.64 9.94
N GLN A 811 -38.75 -1.83 9.79
CA GLN A 811 -39.69 -1.90 8.65
C GLN A 811 -39.58 -0.67 7.74
N HIS A 812 -39.57 0.53 8.34
CA HIS A 812 -39.50 1.79 7.58
C HIS A 812 -38.08 2.33 7.56
N TYR A 813 -37.46 2.38 8.73
CA TYR A 813 -36.06 2.72 8.97
C TYR A 813 -35.53 1.84 10.09
N TYR A 814 -34.21 1.69 10.17
CA TYR A 814 -33.55 1.34 11.41
C TYR A 814 -33.22 2.62 12.18
N PHE A 815 -33.84 2.83 13.32
CA PHE A 815 -33.66 4.01 14.14
C PHE A 815 -32.44 3.82 15.04
N ILE A 816 -31.42 4.67 14.87
CA ILE A 816 -30.12 4.57 15.56
C ILE A 816 -29.73 5.90 16.17
N ASP A 817 -29.05 5.87 17.32
CA ASP A 817 -28.53 7.08 17.95
C ASP A 817 -27.45 7.77 17.08
N HIS A 818 -27.42 9.10 17.10
CA HIS A 818 -26.51 9.90 16.28
C HIS A 818 -25.02 9.56 16.51
N GLU A 819 -24.61 9.33 17.76
CA GLU A 819 -23.23 8.94 18.09
C GLU A 819 -22.89 7.53 17.57
N ALA A 820 -23.83 6.59 17.68
CA ALA A 820 -23.65 5.24 17.16
C ALA A 820 -23.52 5.24 15.63
N MET A 821 -24.37 5.99 14.92
CA MET A 821 -24.28 6.11 13.47
C MET A 821 -22.93 6.72 13.03
N LEU A 822 -22.44 7.77 13.70
CA LEU A 822 -21.12 8.35 13.40
C LEU A 822 -19.97 7.36 13.64
N SER A 823 -20.05 6.56 14.70
CA SER A 823 -19.07 5.50 14.99
C SER A 823 -19.03 4.44 13.90
N GLU A 824 -20.20 4.01 13.42
CA GLU A 824 -20.32 3.03 12.32
C GLU A 824 -19.86 3.61 10.97
N VAL A 825 -20.14 4.89 10.69
CA VAL A 825 -19.61 5.60 9.51
C VAL A 825 -18.08 5.63 9.54
N GLN A 826 -17.46 5.92 10.69
CA GLN A 826 -15.99 5.89 10.84
C GLN A 826 -15.38 4.49 10.63
N LYS A 827 -16.18 3.42 10.82
CA LYS A 827 -15.78 2.03 10.55
C LYS A 827 -16.02 1.59 9.10
N ASN A 828 -16.48 2.49 8.22
CA ASN A 828 -16.86 2.20 6.82
C ASN A 828 -17.99 1.16 6.69
N GLU A 829 -18.95 1.16 7.61
CA GLU A 829 -20.09 0.21 7.57
C GLU A 829 -21.25 0.67 6.66
N TYR A 830 -21.21 1.91 6.17
CA TYR A 830 -22.24 2.50 5.30
C TYR A 830 -21.80 2.54 3.83
N LEU A 831 -22.70 2.20 2.92
CA LEU A 831 -22.51 2.36 1.48
C LEU A 831 -22.55 3.85 1.09
N GLU A 832 -23.56 4.54 1.59
CA GLU A 832 -23.79 5.97 1.42
C GLU A 832 -24.49 6.49 2.68
N TYR A 833 -24.21 7.75 3.03
CA TYR A 833 -24.85 8.44 4.12
C TYR A 833 -24.90 9.95 3.83
N GLY A 834 -25.86 10.63 4.42
CA GLY A 834 -26.06 12.06 4.26
C GLY A 834 -26.89 12.65 5.39
N THR A 835 -27.07 13.96 5.36
CA THR A 835 -27.89 14.71 6.32
C THR A 835 -29.13 15.29 5.65
N HIS A 836 -30.26 15.26 6.35
CA HIS A 836 -31.51 15.88 5.92
C HIS A 836 -32.28 16.36 7.15
N GLU A 837 -32.67 17.64 7.18
CA GLU A 837 -33.36 18.27 8.33
C GLU A 837 -32.68 17.99 9.68
N ASP A 838 -31.36 18.20 9.75
CA ASP A 838 -30.50 17.96 10.93
C ASP A 838 -30.37 16.49 11.39
N TYR A 839 -31.02 15.53 10.72
CA TYR A 839 -30.87 14.10 10.98
C TYR A 839 -30.00 13.43 9.92
N MET A 840 -29.28 12.38 10.31
CA MET A 840 -28.49 11.56 9.39
C MET A 840 -29.34 10.41 8.84
N TYR A 841 -29.09 10.05 7.59
CA TYR A 841 -29.69 8.92 6.88
C TYR A 841 -28.59 8.16 6.15
N GLY A 842 -28.67 6.83 6.11
CA GLY A 842 -27.66 6.05 5.39
C GLY A 842 -28.05 4.61 5.12
N THR A 843 -27.48 4.03 4.07
CA THR A 843 -27.70 2.62 3.69
C THR A 843 -26.52 1.79 4.21
N LYS A 844 -26.74 1.01 5.27
CA LYS A 844 -25.70 0.14 5.85
C LYS A 844 -25.39 -1.06 4.94
N LEU A 845 -24.11 -1.40 4.79
CA LEU A 845 -23.67 -2.54 3.96
C LEU A 845 -24.26 -3.88 4.44
N ASP A 846 -24.44 -4.03 5.76
CA ASP A 846 -25.03 -5.22 6.36
C ASP A 846 -26.49 -5.44 5.98
N THR A 847 -27.26 -4.37 5.74
CA THR A 847 -28.65 -4.48 5.26
C THR A 847 -28.68 -5.08 3.85
N ILE A 848 -27.72 -4.72 2.99
CA ILE A 848 -27.57 -5.29 1.65
C ILE A 848 -27.18 -6.77 1.75
N ARG A 849 -26.20 -7.09 2.61
CA ARG A 849 -25.78 -8.48 2.88
C ARG A 849 -26.93 -9.34 3.42
N ALA A 850 -27.83 -8.78 4.24
CA ALA A 850 -28.99 -9.47 4.75
C ALA A 850 -29.97 -9.88 3.63
N ILE A 851 -30.19 -9.00 2.65
CA ILE A 851 -31.00 -9.31 1.45
C ILE A 851 -30.37 -10.46 0.65
N HIS A 852 -29.05 -10.41 0.45
CA HIS A 852 -28.34 -11.47 -0.25
C HIS A 852 -28.42 -12.82 0.50
N ARG A 853 -28.29 -12.80 1.83
CA ARG A 853 -28.46 -13.99 2.68
C ARG A 853 -29.88 -14.57 2.60
N ALA A 854 -30.90 -13.72 2.43
CA ALA A 854 -32.27 -14.16 2.18
C ALA A 854 -32.51 -14.71 0.76
N GLY A 855 -31.48 -14.75 -0.10
CA GLY A 855 -31.57 -15.28 -1.47
C GLY A 855 -32.23 -14.35 -2.47
N LYS A 856 -32.56 -13.11 -2.07
CA LYS A 856 -33.18 -12.09 -2.92
C LYS A 856 -32.13 -11.22 -3.62
N ILE A 857 -32.54 -10.54 -4.69
CA ILE A 857 -31.72 -9.53 -5.36
C ILE A 857 -31.97 -8.18 -4.67
N ALA A 858 -30.90 -7.53 -4.20
CA ALA A 858 -30.99 -6.17 -3.66
C ALA A 858 -31.14 -5.18 -4.82
N ILE A 859 -32.25 -4.42 -4.88
CA ILE A 859 -32.39 -3.32 -5.84
C ILE A 859 -31.93 -2.02 -5.17
N LEU A 860 -31.02 -1.30 -5.81
CA LEU A 860 -30.43 -0.04 -5.29
C LEU A 860 -30.63 1.10 -6.30
N ASP A 861 -31.07 2.27 -5.82
CA ASP A 861 -31.16 3.54 -6.58
C ASP A 861 -30.22 4.61 -6.02
N VAL A 862 -28.96 4.19 -5.80
CA VAL A 862 -27.85 4.96 -5.19
C VAL A 862 -27.23 6.00 -6.12
N GLU A 863 -26.39 6.88 -5.58
CA GLU A 863 -25.54 7.77 -6.37
C GLU A 863 -24.38 7.00 -7.04
N PRO A 864 -23.85 7.43 -8.20
CA PRO A 864 -22.79 6.72 -8.93
C PRO A 864 -21.51 6.46 -8.12
N GLN A 865 -21.20 7.30 -7.13
CA GLN A 865 -20.04 7.17 -6.25
C GLN A 865 -20.07 5.85 -5.46
N ALA A 866 -21.26 5.33 -5.15
CA ALA A 866 -21.45 4.06 -4.45
C ALA A 866 -20.88 2.86 -5.24
N LEU A 867 -20.70 2.99 -6.56
CA LEU A 867 -20.11 1.94 -7.39
C LEU A 867 -18.68 1.58 -6.99
N LYS A 868 -17.93 2.49 -6.35
CA LYS A 868 -16.57 2.21 -5.84
C LYS A 868 -16.56 1.09 -4.79
N ILE A 869 -17.65 0.96 -4.03
CA ILE A 869 -17.82 -0.07 -3.01
C ILE A 869 -18.56 -1.28 -3.58
N LEU A 870 -19.59 -1.04 -4.41
CA LEU A 870 -20.44 -2.12 -4.93
C LEU A 870 -19.76 -3.00 -5.98
N ARG A 871 -18.78 -2.51 -6.75
CA ARG A 871 -18.15 -3.26 -7.86
C ARG A 871 -17.16 -4.35 -7.41
N THR A 872 -17.61 -5.26 -6.56
CA THR A 872 -16.84 -6.41 -6.06
C THR A 872 -17.61 -7.71 -6.26
N ALA A 873 -16.92 -8.85 -6.16
CA ALA A 873 -17.53 -10.18 -6.20
C ALA A 873 -18.62 -10.38 -5.13
N GLU A 874 -18.46 -9.70 -3.98
CA GLU A 874 -19.37 -9.79 -2.84
C GLU A 874 -20.79 -9.36 -3.23
N TYR A 875 -20.93 -8.18 -3.85
CA TYR A 875 -22.20 -7.62 -4.26
C TYR A 875 -22.57 -8.03 -5.70
N SER A 876 -21.60 -8.31 -6.57
CA SER A 876 -21.81 -8.73 -7.96
C SER A 876 -22.90 -7.91 -8.68
N PRO A 877 -22.79 -6.57 -8.69
CA PRO A 877 -23.86 -5.69 -9.12
C PRO A 877 -24.10 -5.82 -10.62
N PHE A 878 -25.35 -5.78 -11.06
CA PHE A 878 -25.74 -5.57 -12.46
C PHE A 878 -26.24 -4.13 -12.59
N ILE A 879 -25.51 -3.30 -13.34
CA ILE A 879 -25.68 -1.85 -13.35
C ILE A 879 -26.46 -1.44 -14.61
N ILE A 880 -27.71 -1.03 -14.42
CA ILE A 880 -28.57 -0.51 -15.50
C ILE A 880 -28.62 1.02 -15.41
N PHE A 881 -28.23 1.69 -16.48
CA PHE A 881 -28.40 3.14 -16.61
C PHE A 881 -29.72 3.46 -17.30
N ILE A 882 -30.59 4.20 -16.61
CA ILE A 882 -31.85 4.72 -17.11
C ILE A 882 -31.57 6.12 -17.68
N ALA A 883 -31.46 6.18 -19.00
CA ALA A 883 -31.25 7.42 -19.74
C ALA A 883 -32.55 8.23 -19.84
N ALA A 884 -32.39 9.55 -19.93
CA ALA A 884 -33.48 10.48 -20.21
C ALA A 884 -34.24 10.13 -21.50
N PRO A 885 -35.55 10.42 -21.59
CA PRO A 885 -36.31 10.25 -22.82
C PRO A 885 -35.80 11.15 -23.94
N ASP A 886 -36.06 10.75 -25.17
CA ASP A 886 -35.77 11.59 -26.34
C ASP A 886 -36.74 12.79 -26.37
N LEU A 887 -36.25 14.03 -26.44
CA LEU A 887 -37.06 15.26 -26.36
C LEU A 887 -37.94 15.56 -27.58
N TYR A 888 -37.98 14.69 -28.59
CA TYR A 888 -38.64 15.00 -29.86
C TYR A 888 -40.15 15.21 -29.68
N GLY A 889 -40.57 16.48 -29.75
CA GLY A 889 -41.99 16.88 -29.74
C GLY A 889 -42.60 17.10 -28.35
N LEU A 890 -41.79 17.18 -27.29
CA LEU A 890 -42.27 17.52 -25.95
C LEU A 890 -42.11 19.02 -25.68
N ASP A 891 -43.19 19.67 -25.24
CA ASP A 891 -43.14 21.05 -24.75
C ASP A 891 -42.49 21.06 -23.35
N ASP A 892 -41.37 21.77 -23.19
CA ASP A 892 -40.63 21.94 -21.93
C ASP A 892 -40.67 23.40 -21.44
N PRO A 893 -41.83 23.90 -20.97
CA PRO A 893 -42.01 25.32 -20.66
C PRO A 893 -41.12 25.83 -19.51
N ASP A 894 -40.59 24.96 -18.66
CA ASP A 894 -39.76 25.31 -17.50
C ASP A 894 -38.27 24.90 -17.65
N GLY A 895 -37.89 24.26 -18.77
CA GLY A 895 -36.54 23.79 -19.02
C GLY A 895 -36.14 22.59 -18.15
N SER A 896 -37.11 21.90 -17.54
CA SER A 896 -36.88 20.78 -16.64
C SER A 896 -36.42 19.54 -17.40
N LEU A 897 -37.00 19.28 -18.59
CA LEU A 897 -36.64 18.16 -19.44
C LEU A 897 -35.23 18.35 -20.04
N GLU A 898 -34.88 19.57 -20.47
CA GLU A 898 -33.53 19.88 -20.94
C GLU A 898 -32.46 19.67 -19.86
N ARG A 899 -32.74 20.06 -18.61
CA ARG A 899 -31.83 19.82 -17.47
C ARG A 899 -31.64 18.33 -17.20
N LEU A 900 -32.73 17.56 -17.24
CA LEU A 900 -32.72 16.11 -17.03
C LEU A 900 -31.90 15.39 -18.12
N VAL A 901 -32.04 15.79 -19.39
CA VAL A 901 -31.24 15.24 -20.50
C VAL A 901 -29.77 15.56 -20.32
N ARG A 902 -29.43 16.81 -19.99
CA ARG A 902 -28.05 17.23 -19.76
C ARG A 902 -27.40 16.48 -18.58
N GLU A 903 -28.11 16.33 -17.47
CA GLU A 903 -27.64 15.55 -16.32
C GLU A 903 -27.44 14.08 -16.68
N SER A 904 -28.35 13.51 -17.49
CA SER A 904 -28.23 12.13 -17.99
C SER A 904 -26.99 11.94 -18.87
N GLU A 905 -26.71 12.87 -19.77
CA GLU A 905 -25.51 12.84 -20.61
C GLU A 905 -24.22 12.97 -19.80
N LEU A 906 -24.18 13.88 -18.81
CA LEU A 906 -23.02 14.06 -17.94
C LEU A 906 -22.72 12.80 -17.11
N LEU A 907 -23.75 12.16 -16.56
CA LEU A 907 -23.61 10.91 -15.83
C LEU A 907 -23.10 9.78 -16.72
N ARG A 908 -23.62 9.69 -17.95
CA ARG A 908 -23.18 8.69 -18.93
C ARG A 908 -21.72 8.91 -19.35
N GLN A 909 -21.29 10.16 -19.51
CA GLN A 909 -19.88 10.48 -19.82
C GLN A 909 -18.94 10.13 -18.66
N ALA A 910 -19.34 10.43 -17.42
CA ALA A 910 -18.49 10.21 -16.24
C ALA A 910 -18.41 8.74 -15.79
N TYR A 911 -19.53 8.00 -15.86
CA TYR A 911 -19.65 6.66 -15.26
C TYR A 911 -20.01 5.55 -16.26
N GLY A 912 -20.15 5.87 -17.55
CA GLY A 912 -20.60 4.95 -18.60
C GLY A 912 -19.87 3.61 -18.64
N HIS A 913 -18.58 3.62 -18.31
CA HIS A 913 -17.70 2.45 -18.29
C HIS A 913 -18.08 1.41 -17.23
N PHE A 914 -18.85 1.79 -16.21
CA PHE A 914 -19.36 0.86 -15.22
C PHE A 914 -20.66 0.18 -15.61
N PHE A 915 -21.39 0.68 -16.61
CA PHE A 915 -22.72 0.16 -16.93
C PHE A 915 -22.64 -1.22 -17.57
N ASP A 916 -23.60 -2.10 -17.26
CA ASP A 916 -23.81 -3.38 -17.93
C ASP A 916 -24.88 -3.26 -19.03
N TYR A 917 -25.84 -2.34 -18.87
CA TYR A 917 -26.92 -2.09 -19.82
C TYR A 917 -27.44 -0.64 -19.75
N ILE A 918 -27.94 -0.11 -20.86
CA ILE A 918 -28.53 1.24 -20.96
C ILE A 918 -29.97 1.12 -21.49
N ILE A 919 -30.94 1.76 -20.83
CA ILE A 919 -32.33 1.84 -21.26
C ILE A 919 -32.73 3.32 -21.37
N VAL A 920 -33.25 3.73 -22.53
CA VAL A 920 -33.86 5.06 -22.71
C VAL A 920 -35.29 4.99 -22.20
N ASN A 921 -35.62 5.74 -21.16
CA ASN A 921 -36.94 5.69 -20.54
C ASN A 921 -37.94 6.60 -21.26
N ASN A 922 -38.45 6.14 -22.41
CA ASN A 922 -39.52 6.81 -23.15
C ASN A 922 -40.92 6.53 -22.58
N ASP A 923 -41.12 5.30 -22.06
CA ASP A 923 -42.31 4.88 -21.34
C ASP A 923 -41.89 4.01 -20.14
N ILE A 924 -42.45 4.32 -18.96
CA ILE A 924 -42.00 3.70 -17.71
C ILE A 924 -42.47 2.25 -17.58
N ASP A 925 -43.65 1.92 -18.09
CA ASP A 925 -44.20 0.57 -18.05
C ASP A 925 -43.43 -0.36 -19.00
N ASP A 926 -43.08 0.13 -20.19
CA ASP A 926 -42.25 -0.60 -21.13
C ASP A 926 -40.81 -0.76 -20.62
N THR A 927 -40.26 0.27 -19.95
CA THR A 927 -38.97 0.18 -19.26
C THR A 927 -38.99 -0.91 -18.17
N ILE A 928 -40.05 -0.98 -17.37
CA ILE A 928 -40.21 -2.02 -16.33
C ILE A 928 -40.28 -3.41 -16.96
N LYS A 929 -41.14 -3.61 -17.97
CA LYS A 929 -41.23 -4.90 -18.69
C LYS A 929 -39.88 -5.30 -19.29
N HIS A 930 -39.13 -4.34 -19.82
CA HIS A 930 -37.80 -4.58 -20.37
C HIS A 930 -36.81 -5.07 -19.31
N ILE A 931 -36.79 -4.43 -18.14
CA ILE A 931 -35.94 -4.85 -17.01
C ILE A 931 -36.35 -6.25 -16.52
N GLU A 932 -37.64 -6.56 -16.43
CA GLU A 932 -38.14 -7.88 -16.04
C GLU A 932 -37.62 -8.98 -17.00
N MET A 933 -37.81 -8.79 -18.31
CA MET A 933 -37.30 -9.70 -19.33
C MET A 933 -35.77 -9.84 -19.30
N LEU A 934 -35.06 -8.74 -19.03
CA LEU A 934 -33.59 -8.72 -18.97
C LEU A 934 -33.10 -9.59 -17.82
N MET A 935 -33.66 -9.41 -16.63
CA MET A 935 -33.26 -10.11 -15.42
C MET A 935 -33.61 -11.60 -15.47
N GLU A 936 -34.68 -11.99 -16.17
CA GLU A 936 -34.99 -13.41 -16.45
C GLU A 936 -33.95 -14.06 -17.39
N LYS A 937 -33.53 -13.36 -18.44
CA LYS A 937 -32.56 -13.91 -19.40
C LYS A 937 -31.14 -13.94 -18.83
N LEU A 938 -30.78 -12.97 -18.00
CA LEU A 938 -29.42 -12.71 -17.54
C LEU A 938 -28.73 -13.96 -16.95
N HIS A 939 -29.40 -14.66 -16.03
CA HIS A 939 -28.81 -15.83 -15.36
C HIS A 939 -28.69 -17.09 -16.24
N LEU A 940 -29.42 -17.15 -17.37
CA LEU A 940 -29.35 -18.24 -18.35
C LEU A 940 -28.38 -17.94 -19.49
N SER A 941 -28.03 -16.66 -19.66
CA SER A 941 -27.13 -16.22 -20.71
C SER A 941 -25.68 -16.18 -20.24
N PRO A 942 -24.71 -16.50 -21.11
CA PRO A 942 -23.31 -16.24 -20.86
C PRO A 942 -23.06 -14.76 -20.55
N GLN A 943 -22.23 -14.50 -19.56
CA GLN A 943 -21.88 -13.15 -19.10
C GLN A 943 -20.36 -12.98 -19.11
N TRP A 944 -19.91 -11.82 -19.57
CA TRP A 944 -18.55 -11.34 -19.34
C TRP A 944 -18.50 -10.63 -17.99
N ILE A 945 -17.65 -11.11 -17.09
CA ILE A 945 -17.49 -10.55 -15.74
C ILE A 945 -16.01 -10.24 -15.47
N PRO A 946 -15.70 -9.29 -14.59
CA PRO A 946 -14.33 -9.03 -14.16
C PRO A 946 -13.68 -10.30 -13.64
N VAL A 947 -12.43 -10.53 -14.02
CA VAL A 947 -11.66 -11.69 -13.58
C VAL A 947 -11.52 -11.74 -12.05
N SER A 948 -11.49 -10.58 -11.39
CA SER A 948 -11.48 -10.39 -9.93
C SER A 948 -12.82 -10.67 -9.23
N TRP A 949 -13.80 -11.24 -9.95
CA TRP A 949 -15.05 -11.73 -9.36
C TRP A 949 -15.20 -13.25 -9.41
N VAL A 950 -14.18 -13.96 -9.91
CA VAL A 950 -14.18 -15.42 -10.11
C VAL A 950 -13.13 -16.06 -9.23
N TYR A 951 -11.93 -15.49 -9.29
CA TYR A 951 -11.20 -15.24 -8.07
C TYR A 951 -12.02 -14.14 -7.40
#